data_AF-A0A8M1K4W4-F1
#
_entry.id   AF-A0A8M1K4W4-F1
#
_cell.length_a   1.000
_cell.length_b   1.000
_cell.length_c   1.000
_cell.angle_alpha   90.00
_cell.angle_beta   90.00
_cell.angle_gamma   90.00
#
_symmetry.space_group_name_H-M   'P 1'
#
loop_
_entity.id
_entity.type
_entity.pdbx_description
1 polymer ?
#
loop_
_entity_poly.entity_id
_entity_poly.type
_entity_poly.pdbx_seq_one_letter_code
_entity_poly.pdbx_strand_id
1 'polypeptide(L)'
;MDNYNQRYDTSGHSRENKLHRKKGFVTGVVMGSSGNEDAERKPKFPLKIKNLTDDVLDRFASIRIPGSKKERPHLSTIKHSASADCTSAEFEELSSKITSEKEILALFEKMMEDMNLNEDKKAPLREKDLNTKREMVIQYIMTAAKTGSLRSSHQISPQEFLSELKSGAVDERLFACLDSLRVSLTSNPVSWVQSFGHEGLGLLLDTLERLLFKKHQEKVDRKSQHKVIQCLRAFMNNKYGLERILGEEKSLALLARAMDPSQPAMMTDVVKLLSAICIVGEENTLEKVLEAITSEGERRDLNRFTPIVLGLKDRSVPLQVACMQLINALVTSPDELDFRLHLRNEFMRCGLKEVLPHLSTLRNEALDIQLKVFEEHKEEDMIEFSHRLEDIKSELDDVGDVYNIVLSVVRETAAEGHFLSILQHLMLVRNDYFVRPQYFKIIDECVSQIVLHRSGTDPDFTYRKRLDVDFNHLIDVCVDKARADEFEQRASELAQKFDEEFIGRQEAEAQLLKRDERITELEAEVQAYRSQFGAVAVTLPSAISSTSMAPPPPPPPPPGPGGVGAPPPPPPPPLPCGMPGMMPPPCGMPPPPPPGGLLSSPTHHQLPFGLRAKKEFKPETSMKRLNWSKIRPQEMSESCFWIVANEGRYENPDLLTRLANTFSSNRPDPKAKKEEGMEQKKPSIKKRIKELKVLDPKIAQNLSIFLGSFRMPYEEIRRIILEVDEEQLSEPMIQNLVKHLPEQEQLNSLAQYKSEYTSLSEPEQFGVVMSSVKRLKPRLNSMLFKLQFEEQVCNLRPDILAVNAACDEVRKSKSFSRLLELVLLLGNYMNAGSRNAQTFGYDLSSLCKLKDTKSADQKSTLLHFLAEVCEERYPEVLRFLDDLQHVDRASRVSAENLEKSLRLMERQLEQLDRDLQTFSSPQDQQDMFTTKMTSFSQQAREHYQKLVIMHSNMAALYQNMLQYFAIEPKKTSIEELFTDLSNFRAMFAQAVKENVKQREAEEKQRRARVAKEKAEREKQERQLKKKRLLEVNTENDETGVMDSLLEALQSGAAFRDRRKRAPRPRDGPVQSFSPSAQGHILRPSTYEDTPQRVSPTSQRPILKPSNHGNHK
;
A
#
# COMPACT_ATOMS: atom_id res chain seq x y z
N MET A 1 -1.00 3.20 57.05
CA MET A 1 -0.24 1.93 56.95
C MET A 1 1.05 2.26 56.25
N ASP A 2 2.13 1.86 56.90
CA ASP A 2 3.33 2.70 57.02
C ASP A 2 4.58 1.88 56.66
N ASN A 3 5.75 2.54 56.72
CA ASN A 3 7.09 1.95 56.71
C ASN A 3 7.69 1.48 55.36
N TYR A 4 8.96 1.76 55.04
CA TYR A 4 9.90 2.77 55.58
C TYR A 4 11.07 3.03 54.59
N ASN A 5 11.98 3.97 54.90
CA ASN A 5 13.17 4.32 54.10
C ASN A 5 14.38 3.40 54.32
N GLN A 6 15.28 3.31 53.32
CA GLN A 6 16.74 3.21 53.56
C GLN A 6 17.63 3.66 52.38
N ARG A 7 18.92 3.87 52.66
CA ARG A 7 20.04 4.35 51.79
C ARG A 7 21.38 3.80 52.36
N TYR A 8 22.57 3.89 51.76
CA TYR A 8 23.13 4.54 50.55
C TYR A 8 24.10 3.51 49.84
N ASP A 9 25.05 3.76 48.92
CA ASP A 9 25.55 4.96 48.20
C ASP A 9 26.33 4.60 46.91
N THR A 10 26.76 5.63 46.15
CA THR A 10 27.91 5.68 45.22
C THR A 10 28.12 4.57 44.16
N SER A 11 27.98 4.92 42.87
CA SER A 11 29.13 5.15 41.94
C SER A 11 28.69 5.33 40.47
N GLY A 12 29.38 6.21 39.74
CA GLY A 12 29.14 6.51 38.31
C GLY A 12 29.78 7.83 37.90
N HIS A 13 30.41 7.92 36.72
CA HIS A 13 31.19 9.10 36.30
C HIS A 13 30.44 10.01 35.31
N SER A 14 30.53 11.32 35.54
CA SER A 14 30.22 12.37 34.55
C SER A 14 31.47 12.82 33.81
N ARG A 15 31.37 13.11 32.51
CA ARG A 15 32.36 13.90 31.76
C ARG A 15 31.73 14.62 30.57
N GLU A 16 31.55 15.92 30.69
CA GLU A 16 31.17 16.81 29.58
C GLU A 16 32.40 17.40 28.88
N ASN A 17 32.23 17.84 27.62
CA ASN A 17 33.01 18.80 26.80
C ASN A 17 32.82 18.38 25.32
N LYS A 18 32.70 19.26 24.30
CA LYS A 18 32.53 20.73 24.26
C LYS A 18 32.15 21.14 22.83
N LEU A 19 31.36 22.20 22.65
CA LEU A 19 31.50 23.11 21.50
C LEU A 19 31.11 24.53 21.93
N HIS A 20 31.63 25.57 21.27
CA HIS A 20 31.51 26.97 21.75
C HIS A 20 31.07 27.94 20.66
N ARG A 21 30.21 28.89 21.04
CA ARG A 21 29.89 30.12 20.28
C ARG A 21 31.00 31.17 20.45
N LYS A 22 31.23 32.00 19.43
CA LYS A 22 31.64 33.41 19.60
C LYS A 22 31.19 34.29 18.42
N LYS A 23 31.12 35.61 18.62
CA LYS A 23 30.61 36.61 17.65
C LYS A 23 31.74 37.44 17.02
N GLY A 24 31.64 37.66 15.71
CA GLY A 24 31.84 38.90 14.92
C GLY A 24 33.06 39.83 15.09
N PHE A 25 33.48 40.44 13.98
CA PHE A 25 33.59 41.91 13.83
C PHE A 25 33.56 42.33 12.34
N VAL A 26 33.83 43.61 12.03
CA VAL A 26 33.54 44.31 10.75
C VAL A 26 34.79 44.97 10.13
N THR A 27 34.71 45.42 8.87
CA THR A 27 35.71 46.16 8.02
C THR A 27 36.82 45.30 7.36
N GLY A 28 37.36 45.64 6.18
CA GLY A 28 36.98 46.68 5.19
C GLY A 28 38.16 47.46 4.59
N VAL A 29 38.72 47.04 3.44
CA VAL A 29 39.84 47.70 2.71
C VAL A 29 39.64 47.58 1.18
N VAL A 30 40.34 48.39 0.36
CA VAL A 30 40.04 48.75 -1.04
C VAL A 30 41.24 48.55 -2.00
N MET A 31 40.98 48.48 -3.32
CA MET A 31 41.88 48.31 -4.49
C MET A 31 42.44 46.88 -4.73
N GLY A 32 42.64 46.38 -5.96
CA GLY A 32 42.20 46.85 -7.29
C GLY A 32 43.31 47.03 -8.34
N SER A 33 43.29 46.27 -9.44
CA SER A 33 43.93 46.63 -10.74
C SER A 33 43.61 45.63 -11.88
N SER A 34 43.60 46.12 -13.14
CA SER A 34 43.78 45.42 -14.45
C SER A 34 42.90 44.20 -14.84
N GLY A 35 42.50 44.02 -16.11
CA GLY A 35 42.59 44.91 -17.29
C GLY A 35 42.54 44.21 -18.66
N ASN A 36 41.87 44.87 -19.62
CA ASN A 36 41.85 44.66 -21.08
C ASN A 36 40.99 43.56 -21.75
N GLU A 37 40.63 43.87 -23.01
CA GLU A 37 39.72 43.19 -23.94
C GLU A 37 40.50 42.72 -25.20
N ASP A 38 39.87 41.94 -26.08
CA ASP A 38 40.16 41.98 -27.54
C ASP A 38 38.97 41.49 -28.40
N ALA A 39 38.95 41.79 -29.72
CA ALA A 39 37.69 42.04 -30.44
C ALA A 39 37.36 41.23 -31.74
N GLU A 40 36.05 41.15 -32.01
CA GLU A 40 35.28 40.94 -33.26
C GLU A 40 35.79 40.13 -34.49
N ARG A 41 34.88 39.30 -35.06
CA ARG A 41 34.57 39.25 -36.52
C ARG A 41 33.23 38.56 -36.83
N LYS A 42 32.59 38.93 -37.96
CA LYS A 42 31.27 38.48 -38.52
C LYS A 42 31.34 38.59 -40.07
N PRO A 43 30.57 37.84 -40.93
CA PRO A 43 29.12 38.10 -41.14
C PRO A 43 28.18 36.99 -41.75
N LYS A 44 26.85 37.16 -41.54
CA LYS A 44 25.66 36.82 -42.40
C LYS A 44 25.43 35.35 -42.89
N PHE A 45 24.38 34.60 -42.52
CA PHE A 45 22.88 34.71 -42.73
C PHE A 45 22.38 34.20 -44.10
N PRO A 46 21.11 33.71 -44.27
CA PRO A 46 19.96 33.48 -43.34
C PRO A 46 19.42 32.00 -43.36
N LEU A 47 18.31 31.51 -42.74
CA LEU A 47 16.96 32.03 -42.43
C LEU A 47 16.27 31.39 -41.18
N LYS A 48 15.50 32.24 -40.47
CA LYS A 48 14.21 32.01 -39.76
C LYS A 48 13.93 30.69 -39.01
N ILE A 49 13.83 30.80 -37.67
CA ILE A 49 12.55 30.93 -36.93
C ILE A 49 12.78 31.95 -35.79
N LYS A 50 11.74 32.64 -35.31
CA LYS A 50 11.84 33.62 -34.20
C LYS A 50 10.70 33.43 -33.20
N ASN A 51 11.05 33.42 -31.92
CA ASN A 51 10.16 33.92 -30.87
C ASN A 51 10.28 35.44 -30.80
N LEU A 52 9.23 36.13 -30.37
CA LEU A 52 9.29 37.51 -29.89
C LEU A 52 8.32 37.66 -28.71
N THR A 53 8.82 38.21 -27.61
CA THR A 53 8.01 38.84 -26.56
C THR A 53 7.67 40.27 -26.95
N ASP A 54 6.79 40.90 -26.18
CA ASP A 54 6.42 42.32 -26.24
C ASP A 54 5.83 42.80 -27.59
N ASP A 55 4.53 42.53 -27.76
CA ASP A 55 3.62 43.57 -28.26
C ASP A 55 2.18 43.32 -27.76
N VAL A 56 1.28 44.30 -27.95
CA VAL A 56 -0.16 44.25 -27.61
C VAL A 56 -0.50 44.24 -26.11
N LEU A 57 -0.27 45.37 -25.44
CA LEU A 57 -1.04 45.72 -24.22
C LEU A 57 -1.47 47.20 -24.16
N ASP A 58 -1.93 47.75 -25.30
CA ASP A 58 -2.80 48.94 -25.31
C ASP A 58 -3.70 48.97 -26.56
N ARG A 59 -4.76 49.80 -26.46
CA ARG A 59 -5.74 50.29 -27.45
C ARG A 59 -7.07 49.53 -27.60
N PHE A 60 -8.10 50.37 -27.74
CA PHE A 60 -9.50 50.09 -28.12
C PHE A 60 -10.43 49.46 -27.07
N ALA A 61 -10.73 50.28 -26.07
CA ALA A 61 -12.02 50.25 -25.37
C ALA A 61 -13.22 50.59 -26.31
N SER A 62 -14.41 50.19 -25.86
CA SER A 62 -15.77 50.67 -26.26
C SER A 62 -16.40 50.23 -27.60
N ILE A 63 -17.34 49.27 -27.54
CA ILE A 63 -18.57 49.21 -28.39
C ILE A 63 -19.81 48.88 -27.49
N ARG A 64 -21.01 49.33 -27.89
CA ARG A 64 -22.33 49.29 -27.17
C ARG A 64 -23.27 48.26 -27.84
N ILE A 65 -24.50 47.88 -27.45
CA ILE A 65 -25.59 48.19 -26.45
C ILE A 65 -26.54 46.91 -26.44
N PRO A 66 -27.72 46.71 -25.77
CA PRO A 66 -28.64 47.49 -24.89
C PRO A 66 -28.80 46.88 -23.46
N GLY A 67 -29.76 47.26 -22.59
CA GLY A 67 -30.66 48.43 -22.55
C GLY A 67 -32.12 48.18 -22.10
N SER A 68 -32.66 49.14 -21.31
CA SER A 68 -34.09 49.46 -21.01
C SER A 68 -34.74 48.91 -19.72
N LYS A 69 -35.69 49.63 -19.05
CA LYS A 69 -35.97 51.09 -18.91
C LYS A 69 -37.04 51.34 -17.81
N LYS A 70 -36.86 52.37 -16.97
CA LYS A 70 -37.88 53.31 -16.39
C LYS A 70 -37.26 54.05 -15.19
N GLU A 71 -37.52 55.31 -14.84
CA GLU A 71 -37.90 56.58 -15.49
C GLU A 71 -38.48 57.48 -14.38
N ARG A 72 -37.83 58.63 -14.11
CA ARG A 72 -38.38 59.96 -13.71
C ARG A 72 -37.37 60.75 -12.86
N PRO A 73 -37.41 62.10 -12.89
CA PRO A 73 -37.70 62.99 -14.01
C PRO A 73 -36.58 64.07 -14.17
N HIS A 74 -36.81 65.08 -15.01
CA HIS A 74 -35.87 66.16 -15.33
C HIS A 74 -36.42 67.52 -14.84
N LEU A 75 -35.54 68.43 -14.37
CA LEU A 75 -35.63 69.91 -14.21
C LEU A 75 -34.59 70.31 -13.13
N SER A 76 -33.99 71.50 -13.03
CA SER A 76 -33.68 72.60 -13.97
C SER A 76 -32.78 73.60 -13.22
N THR A 77 -31.98 74.40 -13.94
CA THR A 77 -31.06 75.40 -13.36
C THR A 77 -31.75 76.37 -12.38
N ILE A 78 -31.24 76.45 -11.14
CA ILE A 78 -31.54 77.54 -10.20
C ILE A 78 -30.24 78.27 -9.87
N LYS A 79 -30.28 79.60 -9.94
CA LYS A 79 -29.17 80.47 -9.53
C LYS A 79 -29.18 80.58 -8.01
N HIS A 80 -28.05 80.33 -7.34
CA HIS A 80 -27.88 80.77 -5.96
C HIS A 80 -27.49 82.26 -5.94
N SER A 81 -28.47 83.10 -5.62
CA SER A 81 -28.24 84.44 -5.09
C SER A 81 -27.61 84.34 -3.70
N ALA A 82 -26.73 85.28 -3.34
CA ALA A 82 -26.10 85.34 -2.04
C ALA A 82 -27.08 85.78 -0.93
N SER A 83 -27.00 85.14 0.24
CA SER A 83 -27.57 85.63 1.50
C SER A 83 -27.03 84.81 2.69
N ALA A 84 -25.87 85.20 3.23
CA ALA A 84 -25.31 84.65 4.48
C ALA A 84 -24.22 85.58 5.03
N ASP A 85 -24.57 86.79 5.44
CA ASP A 85 -23.64 87.70 6.12
C ASP A 85 -23.08 87.05 7.39
N CYS A 86 -21.77 86.88 7.43
CA CYS A 86 -20.99 86.56 8.62
C CYS A 86 -19.85 87.57 8.66
N THR A 87 -19.73 88.35 9.73
CA THR A 87 -18.91 89.56 9.75
C THR A 87 -17.43 89.31 9.48
N SER A 88 -16.85 90.04 8.52
CA SER A 88 -15.43 89.93 8.13
C SER A 88 -14.46 90.06 9.30
N ALA A 89 -14.85 90.80 10.35
CA ALA A 89 -14.08 90.98 11.57
C ALA A 89 -13.65 89.65 12.22
N GLU A 90 -14.50 88.62 12.26
CA GLU A 90 -14.13 87.32 12.86
C GLU A 90 -13.08 86.57 12.02
N PHE A 91 -13.12 86.75 10.69
CA PHE A 91 -12.15 86.18 9.76
C PHE A 91 -10.80 86.91 9.85
N GLU A 92 -10.81 88.24 9.95
CA GLU A 92 -9.60 89.05 10.16
C GLU A 92 -8.97 88.81 11.55
N GLU A 93 -9.77 88.65 12.61
CA GLU A 93 -9.24 88.43 13.97
C GLU A 93 -8.61 87.03 14.15
N LEU A 94 -9.09 85.99 13.45
CA LEU A 94 -8.41 84.69 13.42
C LEU A 94 -7.19 84.70 12.48
N SER A 95 -7.31 85.31 11.30
CA SER A 95 -6.22 85.42 10.32
C SER A 95 -5.01 86.18 10.87
N SER A 96 -5.25 87.21 11.69
CA SER A 96 -4.19 88.00 12.36
C SER A 96 -3.59 87.34 13.61
N LYS A 97 -4.20 86.28 14.15
CA LYS A 97 -3.60 85.46 15.22
C LYS A 97 -2.69 84.36 14.67
N ILE A 98 -3.16 83.64 13.64
CA ILE A 98 -2.37 82.57 12.98
C ILE A 98 -1.48 83.20 11.90
N THR A 99 -0.26 83.58 12.28
CA THR A 99 0.66 84.38 11.43
C THR A 99 1.92 83.64 10.99
N SER A 100 2.25 82.50 11.60
CA SER A 100 3.42 81.70 11.23
C SER A 100 3.08 80.66 10.16
N GLU A 101 3.84 80.63 9.06
CA GLU A 101 3.74 79.58 8.04
C GLU A 101 3.86 78.17 8.64
N LYS A 102 4.77 77.99 9.60
CA LYS A 102 4.97 76.71 10.31
C LYS A 102 3.75 76.31 11.16
N GLU A 103 3.02 77.28 11.68
CA GLU A 103 1.79 77.07 12.46
C GLU A 103 0.58 76.77 11.55
N ILE A 104 0.48 77.46 10.40
CA ILE A 104 -0.51 77.15 9.36
C ILE A 104 -0.30 75.71 8.86
N LEU A 105 0.94 75.31 8.57
CA LEU A 105 1.25 73.95 8.12
C LEU A 105 0.97 72.90 9.21
N ALA A 106 1.30 73.17 10.49
CA ALA A 106 0.98 72.27 11.59
C ALA A 106 -0.53 72.12 11.82
N LEU A 107 -1.30 73.22 11.71
CA LEU A 107 -2.76 73.20 11.80
C LEU A 107 -3.41 72.57 10.56
N PHE A 108 -2.79 72.64 9.38
CA PHE A 108 -3.25 71.99 8.16
C PHE A 108 -3.02 70.47 8.21
N GLU A 109 -1.85 70.03 8.69
CA GLU A 109 -1.59 68.60 8.91
C GLU A 109 -2.55 68.06 9.99
N LYS A 110 -2.69 68.76 11.12
CA LYS A 110 -3.68 68.42 12.15
C LYS A 110 -5.11 68.41 11.61
N MET A 111 -5.50 69.33 10.73
CA MET A 111 -6.82 69.30 10.07
C MET A 111 -6.99 68.04 9.22
N MET A 112 -5.96 67.58 8.50
CA MET A 112 -6.02 66.35 7.71
C MET A 112 -5.99 65.07 8.56
N GLU A 113 -5.45 65.13 9.78
CA GLU A 113 -5.56 64.10 10.83
C GLU A 113 -6.95 64.10 11.47
N ASP A 114 -7.46 65.28 11.89
CA ASP A 114 -8.79 65.45 12.49
C ASP A 114 -9.93 65.11 11.49
N MET A 115 -9.73 65.41 10.19
CA MET A 115 -10.60 64.97 9.07
C MET A 115 -10.22 63.61 8.48
N ASN A 116 -9.25 62.92 9.08
CA ASN A 116 -9.02 61.48 8.95
C ASN A 116 -8.75 60.98 7.51
N LEU A 117 -8.02 61.76 6.73
CA LEU A 117 -7.74 61.50 5.31
C LEU A 117 -6.58 60.49 5.14
N ASN A 118 -6.70 59.53 4.21
CA ASN A 118 -5.57 58.64 3.88
C ASN A 118 -4.46 59.37 3.10
N GLU A 119 -3.28 58.76 2.98
CA GLU A 119 -2.13 59.40 2.33
C GLU A 119 -2.38 59.76 0.85
N ASP A 120 -3.14 58.97 0.10
CA ASP A 120 -3.53 59.30 -1.29
C ASP A 120 -4.41 60.56 -1.39
N LYS A 121 -5.23 60.84 -0.37
CA LYS A 121 -6.03 62.07 -0.24
C LYS A 121 -5.18 63.22 0.32
N LYS A 122 -4.23 62.94 1.23
CA LYS A 122 -3.33 63.94 1.85
C LYS A 122 -2.27 64.46 0.87
N ALA A 123 -1.65 63.63 0.03
CA ALA A 123 -0.61 64.04 -0.91
C ALA A 123 -1.01 65.22 -1.82
N PRO A 124 -2.11 65.16 -2.60
CA PRO A 124 -2.57 66.29 -3.43
C PRO A 124 -3.12 67.48 -2.63
N LEU A 125 -3.31 67.34 -1.31
CA LEU A 125 -3.61 68.45 -0.40
C LEU A 125 -2.33 69.10 0.15
N ARG A 126 -1.27 68.32 0.42
CA ARG A 126 0.07 68.81 0.78
C ARG A 126 0.76 69.50 -0.40
N GLU A 127 0.40 69.19 -1.65
CA GLU A 127 0.89 69.92 -2.84
C GLU A 127 0.25 71.31 -3.07
N LYS A 128 -0.85 71.64 -2.38
CA LYS A 128 -1.51 72.95 -2.52
C LYS A 128 -0.67 74.11 -1.98
N ASP A 129 -0.92 75.30 -2.50
CA ASP A 129 -0.29 76.54 -2.05
C ASP A 129 -0.68 76.91 -0.60
N LEU A 130 0.11 77.77 0.02
CA LEU A 130 -0.06 78.14 1.43
C LEU A 130 -1.36 78.92 1.71
N ASN A 131 -1.89 79.68 0.74
CA ASN A 131 -3.14 80.43 0.94
C ASN A 131 -4.33 79.48 0.93
N THR A 132 -4.43 78.55 -0.03
CA THR A 132 -5.49 77.54 -0.04
C THR A 132 -5.43 76.66 1.22
N LYS A 133 -4.23 76.32 1.72
CA LYS A 133 -4.06 75.63 3.01
C LYS A 133 -4.57 76.46 4.19
N ARG A 134 -4.22 77.75 4.25
CA ARG A 134 -4.66 78.68 5.30
C ARG A 134 -6.17 78.87 5.29
N GLU A 135 -6.78 78.99 4.11
CA GLU A 135 -8.23 79.12 3.95
C GLU A 135 -8.95 77.84 4.41
N MET A 136 -8.44 76.66 4.04
CA MET A 136 -8.95 75.38 4.55
C MET A 136 -8.82 75.26 6.08
N VAL A 137 -7.69 75.67 6.68
CA VAL A 137 -7.51 75.68 8.15
C VAL A 137 -8.49 76.64 8.83
N ILE A 138 -8.65 77.86 8.32
CA ILE A 138 -9.60 78.84 8.88
C ILE A 138 -11.03 78.32 8.72
N GLN A 139 -11.38 77.71 7.60
CA GLN A 139 -12.70 77.12 7.38
C GLN A 139 -12.95 75.88 8.26
N TYR A 140 -11.92 75.07 8.55
CA TYR A 140 -11.99 73.97 9.52
C TYR A 140 -12.25 74.51 10.94
N ILE A 141 -11.45 75.47 11.41
CA ILE A 141 -11.62 76.10 12.72
C ILE A 141 -13.00 76.78 12.83
N MET A 142 -13.44 77.49 11.78
CA MET A 142 -14.78 78.09 11.71
C MET A 142 -15.90 77.05 11.67
N THR A 143 -15.67 75.84 11.14
CA THR A 143 -16.67 74.76 11.10
C THR A 143 -16.74 74.01 12.44
N ALA A 144 -15.59 73.80 13.09
CA ALA A 144 -15.52 73.33 14.48
C ALA A 144 -16.19 74.32 15.45
N ALA A 145 -16.16 75.62 15.15
CA ALA A 145 -16.94 76.63 15.87
C ALA A 145 -18.44 76.62 15.49
N LYS A 146 -18.80 76.60 14.20
CA LYS A 146 -20.20 76.70 13.72
C LYS A 146 -21.05 75.45 13.92
N THR A 147 -20.45 74.28 14.12
CA THR A 147 -21.18 73.10 14.62
C THR A 147 -21.73 73.31 16.03
N GLY A 148 -21.20 74.27 16.79
CA GLY A 148 -21.76 74.77 18.05
C GLY A 148 -23.02 75.63 17.91
N SER A 149 -24.05 75.16 17.19
CA SER A 149 -25.31 75.90 17.00
C SER A 149 -26.59 75.05 17.10
N LEU A 150 -26.76 74.35 18.23
CA LEU A 150 -28.09 74.09 18.81
C LEU A 150 -28.06 74.45 20.30
N ARG A 151 -29.01 75.29 20.74
CA ARG A 151 -29.04 75.87 22.09
C ARG A 151 -29.65 74.93 23.14
N SER A 152 -28.95 73.86 23.52
CA SER A 152 -29.16 73.18 24.82
C SER A 152 -28.03 72.20 25.15
N SER A 153 -27.64 72.14 26.43
CA SER A 153 -26.50 71.37 26.95
C SER A 153 -25.11 71.92 26.59
N HIS A 154 -24.09 71.53 27.35
CA HIS A 154 -22.73 72.06 27.25
C HIS A 154 -21.89 71.34 26.18
N GLN A 155 -20.82 71.98 25.70
CA GLN A 155 -19.75 71.31 24.95
C GLN A 155 -18.87 70.53 25.93
N ILE A 156 -19.38 69.36 26.37
CA ILE A 156 -18.73 68.51 27.37
C ILE A 156 -17.37 68.02 26.83
N SER A 157 -16.29 68.49 27.44
CA SER A 157 -14.92 68.05 27.17
C SER A 157 -14.77 66.54 27.40
N PRO A 158 -13.83 65.83 26.74
CA PRO A 158 -13.47 64.47 27.15
C PRO A 158 -13.24 64.36 28.66
N GLN A 159 -12.60 65.37 29.25
CA GLN A 159 -12.30 65.45 30.68
C GLN A 159 -13.54 65.57 31.59
N GLU A 160 -14.65 66.10 31.08
CA GLU A 160 -15.93 66.15 31.81
C GLU A 160 -16.65 64.80 31.75
N PHE A 161 -16.62 64.09 30.62
CA PHE A 161 -17.09 62.69 30.57
C PHE A 161 -16.24 61.78 31.47
N LEU A 162 -14.91 61.98 31.50
CA LEU A 162 -14.01 61.26 32.40
C LEU A 162 -14.30 61.57 33.88
N SER A 163 -14.54 62.83 34.25
CA SER A 163 -14.85 63.20 35.64
C SER A 163 -16.23 62.69 36.08
N GLU A 164 -17.23 62.74 35.19
CA GLU A 164 -18.58 62.21 35.45
C GLU A 164 -18.55 60.68 35.63
N LEU A 165 -17.82 59.94 34.79
CA LEU A 165 -17.62 58.49 34.96
C LEU A 165 -16.82 58.16 36.22
N LYS A 166 -15.76 58.92 36.55
CA LYS A 166 -15.00 58.79 37.81
C LYS A 166 -15.84 59.10 39.05
N SER A 167 -16.83 59.99 38.94
CA SER A 167 -17.70 60.36 40.07
C SER A 167 -18.58 59.21 40.57
N GLY A 168 -18.68 58.11 39.80
CA GLY A 168 -19.53 56.98 40.15
C GLY A 168 -21.01 57.27 40.00
N ALA A 169 -21.39 58.10 39.01
CA ALA A 169 -22.78 58.39 38.70
C ALA A 169 -23.62 57.12 38.56
N VAL A 170 -24.86 57.17 39.07
CA VAL A 170 -25.82 56.05 39.09
C VAL A 170 -27.08 56.37 38.29
N ASP A 171 -27.84 55.31 38.00
CA ASP A 171 -29.21 55.35 37.51
C ASP A 171 -29.41 56.27 36.27
N GLU A 172 -30.40 57.16 36.28
CA GLU A 172 -30.75 57.97 35.10
C GLU A 172 -29.66 59.00 34.72
N ARG A 173 -28.87 59.47 35.70
CA ARG A 173 -27.75 60.38 35.46
C ARG A 173 -26.64 59.68 34.68
N LEU A 174 -26.32 58.44 35.07
CA LEU A 174 -25.40 57.59 34.30
C LEU A 174 -25.93 57.31 32.89
N PHE A 175 -27.22 57.00 32.75
CA PHE A 175 -27.82 56.75 31.44
C PHE A 175 -27.74 57.96 30.50
N ALA A 176 -28.02 59.17 31.01
CA ALA A 176 -27.94 60.41 30.24
C ALA A 176 -26.49 60.74 29.84
N CYS A 177 -25.53 60.56 30.74
CA CYS A 177 -24.10 60.69 30.44
C CYS A 177 -23.68 59.73 29.32
N LEU A 178 -24.04 58.45 29.41
CA LEU A 178 -23.72 57.44 28.40
C LEU A 178 -24.41 57.70 27.04
N ASP A 179 -25.64 58.24 27.03
CA ASP A 179 -26.31 58.57 25.76
C ASP A 179 -25.65 59.75 25.05
N SER A 180 -25.25 60.78 25.80
CA SER A 180 -24.48 61.91 25.28
C SER A 180 -23.09 61.48 24.79
N LEU A 181 -22.37 60.69 25.60
CA LEU A 181 -21.04 60.18 25.27
C LEU A 181 -21.05 59.30 24.02
N ARG A 182 -22.06 58.43 23.85
CA ARG A 182 -22.27 57.65 22.62
C ARG A 182 -22.35 58.55 21.39
N VAL A 183 -23.10 59.66 21.46
CA VAL A 183 -23.21 60.61 20.35
C VAL A 183 -21.86 61.29 20.10
N SER A 184 -21.20 61.80 21.14
CA SER A 184 -19.88 62.43 21.04
C SER A 184 -18.82 61.51 20.40
N LEU A 185 -18.81 60.22 20.76
CA LEU A 185 -17.94 59.20 20.17
C LEU A 185 -18.21 58.93 18.67
N THR A 186 -19.38 59.34 18.14
CA THR A 186 -19.72 59.23 16.71
C THR A 186 -19.65 60.55 15.93
N SER A 187 -19.69 61.70 16.62
CA SER A 187 -19.78 63.03 15.98
C SER A 187 -18.47 63.82 15.98
N ASN A 188 -17.51 63.45 16.83
CA ASN A 188 -16.27 64.19 17.05
C ASN A 188 -15.09 63.56 16.28
N PRO A 189 -14.03 64.33 15.94
CA PRO A 189 -12.88 63.82 15.20
C PRO A 189 -12.12 62.72 15.96
N VAL A 190 -11.33 61.91 15.24
CA VAL A 190 -10.61 60.76 15.84
C VAL A 190 -9.67 61.19 16.96
N SER A 191 -9.08 62.38 16.90
CA SER A 191 -8.27 62.95 17.99
C SER A 191 -9.04 63.15 19.32
N TRP A 192 -10.33 63.45 19.26
CA TRP A 192 -11.22 63.51 20.43
C TRP A 192 -11.43 62.11 21.01
N VAL A 193 -11.65 61.11 20.14
CA VAL A 193 -11.83 59.70 20.52
C VAL A 193 -10.54 59.11 21.11
N GLN A 194 -9.37 59.48 20.57
CA GLN A 194 -8.05 59.17 21.14
C GLN A 194 -7.88 59.81 22.52
N SER A 195 -8.15 61.12 22.65
CA SER A 195 -8.05 61.85 23.91
C SER A 195 -8.94 61.26 25.02
N PHE A 196 -10.15 60.82 24.67
CA PHE A 196 -11.01 60.06 25.58
C PHE A 196 -10.46 58.65 25.87
N GLY A 197 -10.03 57.92 24.83
CA GLY A 197 -9.67 56.50 24.89
C GLY A 197 -8.53 56.12 25.83
N HIS A 198 -7.59 57.05 26.08
CA HIS A 198 -6.46 56.84 26.98
C HIS A 198 -6.85 56.48 28.44
N GLU A 199 -8.03 56.90 28.90
CA GLU A 199 -8.53 56.61 30.26
C GLU A 199 -10.00 56.19 30.25
N GLY A 200 -10.79 56.74 29.34
CA GLY A 200 -12.24 56.56 29.25
C GLY A 200 -12.68 55.16 28.86
N LEU A 201 -11.85 54.41 28.11
CA LEU A 201 -12.15 53.00 27.84
C LEU A 201 -12.14 52.18 29.14
N GLY A 202 -11.13 52.36 30.00
CA GLY A 202 -11.06 51.68 31.29
C GLY A 202 -12.27 52.00 32.17
N LEU A 203 -12.64 53.28 32.26
CA LEU A 203 -13.82 53.72 33.02
C LEU A 203 -15.15 53.19 32.45
N LEU A 204 -15.27 53.03 31.13
CA LEU A 204 -16.43 52.38 30.50
C LEU A 204 -16.48 50.89 30.83
N LEU A 205 -15.34 50.17 30.76
CA LEU A 205 -15.26 48.75 31.07
C LEU A 205 -15.51 48.47 32.56
N ASP A 206 -14.91 49.24 33.47
CA ASP A 206 -15.17 49.14 34.92
C ASP A 206 -16.64 49.48 35.25
N THR A 207 -17.28 50.36 34.48
CA THR A 207 -18.72 50.65 34.63
C THR A 207 -19.61 49.55 34.07
N LEU A 208 -19.24 48.92 32.96
CA LEU A 208 -19.90 47.71 32.46
C LEU A 208 -19.77 46.55 33.46
N GLU A 209 -18.58 46.35 34.02
CA GLU A 209 -18.31 45.40 35.10
C GLU A 209 -19.22 45.65 36.31
N ARG A 210 -19.23 46.87 36.85
CA ARG A 210 -20.11 47.31 37.95
C ARG A 210 -21.59 46.96 37.71
N LEU A 211 -22.08 47.20 36.49
CA LEU A 211 -23.47 46.93 36.09
C LEU A 211 -23.75 45.43 35.85
N LEU A 212 -22.78 44.65 35.33
CA LEU A 212 -22.91 43.20 35.09
C LEU A 212 -22.69 42.32 36.33
N PHE A 213 -22.18 42.89 37.44
CA PHE A 213 -22.04 42.21 38.73
C PHE A 213 -23.11 42.63 39.76
N LYS A 214 -23.97 43.62 39.46
CA LYS A 214 -25.08 44.05 40.32
C LYS A 214 -26.12 42.92 40.48
N LYS A 215 -26.26 42.36 41.68
CA LYS A 215 -27.15 41.20 41.97
C LYS A 215 -28.64 41.48 41.72
N HIS A 216 -29.08 42.72 41.90
CA HIS A 216 -30.43 43.17 41.58
C HIS A 216 -30.32 44.25 40.51
N GLN A 217 -30.74 43.92 39.28
CA GLN A 217 -30.74 44.83 38.15
C GLN A 217 -32.13 45.43 37.96
N GLU A 218 -32.20 46.75 37.90
CA GLU A 218 -33.39 47.48 37.51
C GLU A 218 -33.49 47.68 36.00
N LYS A 219 -34.63 48.20 35.55
CA LYS A 219 -34.82 48.55 34.12
C LYS A 219 -33.86 49.66 33.65
N VAL A 220 -33.37 50.49 34.57
CA VAL A 220 -32.36 51.53 34.26
C VAL A 220 -30.97 50.91 34.12
N ASP A 221 -30.56 50.00 35.01
CA ASP A 221 -29.27 49.30 34.89
C ASP A 221 -29.11 48.61 33.53
N ARG A 222 -30.15 47.88 33.09
CA ARG A 222 -30.18 47.17 31.80
C ARG A 222 -30.08 48.12 30.60
N LYS A 223 -30.79 49.25 30.65
CA LYS A 223 -30.65 50.32 29.64
C LYS A 223 -29.21 50.86 29.61
N SER A 224 -28.60 51.10 30.78
CA SER A 224 -27.22 51.59 30.90
C SER A 224 -26.19 50.55 30.44
N GLN A 225 -26.39 49.26 30.70
CA GLN A 225 -25.56 48.16 30.16
C GLN A 225 -25.54 48.23 28.63
N HIS A 226 -26.70 48.23 27.98
CA HIS A 226 -26.78 48.37 26.51
C HIS A 226 -26.17 49.68 26.03
N LYS A 227 -26.28 50.75 26.82
CA LYS A 227 -25.65 52.03 26.50
C LYS A 227 -24.13 52.00 26.50
N VAL A 228 -23.50 51.32 27.47
CA VAL A 228 -22.04 51.11 27.41
C VAL A 228 -21.65 50.29 26.19
N ILE A 229 -22.39 49.24 25.82
CA ILE A 229 -22.13 48.48 24.58
C ILE A 229 -22.24 49.39 23.33
N GLN A 230 -23.21 50.32 23.29
CA GLN A 230 -23.31 51.31 22.21
C GLN A 230 -22.13 52.30 22.20
N CYS A 231 -21.62 52.71 23.37
CA CYS A 231 -20.39 53.51 23.46
C CYS A 231 -19.17 52.73 22.95
N LEU A 232 -19.01 51.45 23.31
CA LEU A 232 -17.93 50.61 22.82
C LEU A 232 -18.00 50.43 21.30
N ARG A 233 -19.19 50.19 20.73
CA ARG A 233 -19.38 50.13 19.27
C ARG A 233 -19.00 51.44 18.57
N ALA A 234 -19.38 52.59 19.13
CA ALA A 234 -19.00 53.90 18.60
C ALA A 234 -17.47 54.09 18.66
N PHE A 235 -16.85 53.77 19.80
CA PHE A 235 -15.41 53.84 20.01
C PHE A 235 -14.63 52.94 19.01
N MET A 236 -15.12 51.74 18.70
CA MET A 236 -14.52 50.83 17.72
C MET A 236 -14.64 51.30 16.25
N ASN A 237 -15.44 52.33 15.94
CA ASN A 237 -15.72 52.73 14.55
C ASN A 237 -14.59 53.54 13.86
N ASN A 238 -13.40 53.48 14.43
CA ASN A 238 -12.14 54.03 13.92
C ASN A 238 -11.00 53.06 14.30
N LYS A 239 -9.89 53.13 13.57
CA LYS A 239 -8.76 52.20 13.72
C LYS A 239 -8.22 52.13 15.17
N TYR A 240 -7.94 53.29 15.77
CA TYR A 240 -7.40 53.40 17.12
C TYR A 240 -8.28 52.71 18.18
N GLY A 241 -9.59 52.95 18.16
CA GLY A 241 -10.49 52.42 19.18
C GLY A 241 -10.73 50.91 19.05
N LEU A 242 -10.61 50.36 17.84
CA LEU A 242 -10.59 48.92 17.60
C LEU A 242 -9.29 48.30 18.15
N GLU A 243 -8.13 48.82 17.78
CA GLU A 243 -6.81 48.38 18.29
C GLU A 243 -6.71 48.46 19.82
N ARG A 244 -7.22 49.55 20.43
CA ARG A 244 -7.18 49.74 21.88
C ARG A 244 -8.09 48.76 22.64
N ILE A 245 -9.21 48.31 22.05
CA ILE A 245 -10.04 47.25 22.65
C ILE A 245 -9.40 45.87 22.48
N LEU A 246 -8.82 45.57 21.32
CA LEU A 246 -8.08 44.31 21.11
C LEU A 246 -6.89 44.16 22.07
N GLY A 247 -6.23 45.27 22.43
CA GLY A 247 -5.16 45.32 23.42
C GLY A 247 -5.58 45.38 24.90
N GLU A 248 -6.87 45.25 25.22
CA GLU A 248 -7.43 45.37 26.57
C GLU A 248 -8.15 44.07 26.99
N GLU A 249 -7.47 43.20 27.75
CA GLU A 249 -7.92 41.82 28.00
C GLU A 249 -9.27 41.74 28.74
N LYS A 250 -9.55 42.71 29.63
CA LYS A 250 -10.86 42.86 30.28
C LYS A 250 -12.03 42.95 29.27
N SER A 251 -11.80 43.54 28.10
CA SER A 251 -12.87 43.88 27.16
C SER A 251 -13.58 42.63 26.62
N LEU A 252 -12.82 41.59 26.24
CA LEU A 252 -13.36 40.36 25.66
C LEU A 252 -14.16 39.57 26.70
N ALA A 253 -13.67 39.49 27.94
CA ALA A 253 -14.37 38.86 29.06
C ALA A 253 -15.69 39.58 29.39
N LEU A 254 -15.70 40.92 29.41
CA LEU A 254 -16.91 41.71 29.66
C LEU A 254 -17.91 41.67 28.50
N LEU A 255 -17.45 41.62 27.25
CA LEU A 255 -18.31 41.40 26.09
C LEU A 255 -18.93 39.99 26.09
N ALA A 256 -18.15 38.94 26.35
CA ALA A 256 -18.68 37.58 26.50
C ALA A 256 -19.72 37.49 27.63
N ARG A 257 -19.45 38.16 28.76
CA ARG A 257 -20.40 38.30 29.89
C ARG A 257 -21.69 39.04 29.52
N ALA A 258 -21.61 40.06 28.66
CA ALA A 258 -22.75 40.82 28.18
C ALA A 258 -23.66 40.04 27.20
N MET A 259 -23.30 38.82 26.79
CA MET A 259 -24.19 37.92 26.06
C MET A 259 -25.31 37.39 26.97
N ASP A 260 -26.45 38.06 26.93
CA ASP A 260 -27.68 37.71 27.66
C ASP A 260 -28.88 37.58 26.69
N PRO A 261 -29.36 36.35 26.40
CA PRO A 261 -30.56 36.13 25.61
C PRO A 261 -31.83 36.79 26.17
N SER A 262 -31.86 37.17 27.45
CA SER A 262 -32.98 37.94 28.04
C SER A 262 -33.02 39.41 27.59
N GLN A 263 -31.97 39.88 26.89
CA GLN A 263 -31.85 41.24 26.35
C GLN A 263 -31.47 41.24 24.86
N PRO A 264 -32.38 40.81 23.94
CA PRO A 264 -32.04 40.57 22.54
C PRO A 264 -31.36 41.74 21.81
N ALA A 265 -31.75 42.99 22.08
CA ALA A 265 -31.15 44.16 21.46
C ALA A 265 -29.68 44.39 21.89
N MET A 266 -29.37 44.22 23.19
CA MET A 266 -28.00 44.31 23.69
C MET A 266 -27.16 43.15 23.17
N MET A 267 -27.70 41.93 23.23
CA MET A 267 -27.01 40.75 22.73
C MET A 267 -26.71 40.86 21.22
N THR A 268 -27.62 41.45 20.42
CA THR A 268 -27.41 41.70 18.99
C THR A 268 -26.20 42.59 18.72
N ASP A 269 -26.02 43.68 19.47
CA ASP A 269 -24.81 44.52 19.34
C ASP A 269 -23.57 43.77 19.85
N VAL A 270 -23.63 43.08 21.01
CA VAL A 270 -22.50 42.35 21.59
C VAL A 270 -21.96 41.26 20.65
N VAL A 271 -22.82 40.38 20.13
CA VAL A 271 -22.35 39.29 19.25
C VAL A 271 -21.85 39.82 17.90
N LYS A 272 -22.31 41.00 17.46
CA LYS A 272 -21.78 41.71 16.30
C LYS A 272 -20.38 42.29 16.54
N LEU A 273 -20.12 42.85 17.72
CA LEU A 273 -18.76 43.28 18.11
C LEU A 273 -17.81 42.08 18.14
N LEU A 274 -18.20 40.99 18.80
CA LEU A 274 -17.40 39.75 18.85
C LEU A 274 -17.18 39.15 17.45
N SER A 275 -18.18 39.16 16.57
CA SER A 275 -18.05 38.65 15.19
C SER A 275 -16.96 39.39 14.38
N ALA A 276 -16.85 40.71 14.54
CA ALA A 276 -15.81 41.48 13.85
C ALA A 276 -14.43 41.28 14.50
N ILE A 277 -14.37 41.24 15.83
CA ILE A 277 -13.13 40.92 16.59
C ILE A 277 -12.54 39.57 16.15
N CYS A 278 -13.38 38.54 15.99
CA CYS A 278 -12.97 37.21 15.52
C CYS A 278 -12.47 37.15 14.07
N ILE A 279 -12.62 38.22 13.27
CA ILE A 279 -12.18 38.29 11.87
C ILE A 279 -10.96 39.21 11.70
N VAL A 280 -10.87 40.28 12.49
CA VAL A 280 -9.81 41.31 12.37
C VAL A 280 -8.64 41.09 13.33
N GLY A 281 -8.86 40.40 14.44
CA GLY A 281 -7.82 40.14 15.42
C GLY A 281 -6.64 39.34 14.86
N GLU A 282 -5.45 39.60 15.41
CA GLU A 282 -4.25 38.79 15.20
C GLU A 282 -4.48 37.33 15.65
N GLU A 283 -3.60 36.40 15.25
CA GLU A 283 -3.80 34.93 15.32
C GLU A 283 -4.34 34.43 16.68
N ASN A 284 -3.84 34.97 17.80
CA ASN A 284 -4.24 34.56 19.16
C ASN A 284 -5.57 35.18 19.65
N THR A 285 -6.17 36.11 18.91
CA THR A 285 -7.39 36.84 19.34
C THR A 285 -8.61 35.92 19.40
N LEU A 286 -8.72 34.99 18.45
CA LEU A 286 -9.80 34.02 18.42
C LEU A 286 -9.76 33.10 19.65
N GLU A 287 -8.56 32.70 20.08
CA GLU A 287 -8.35 31.92 21.30
C GLU A 287 -8.81 32.70 22.54
N LYS A 288 -8.41 33.98 22.68
CA LYS A 288 -8.87 34.83 23.80
C LYS A 288 -10.38 35.04 23.82
N VAL A 289 -11.04 35.15 22.66
CA VAL A 289 -12.52 35.21 22.60
C VAL A 289 -13.14 33.87 23.02
N LEU A 290 -12.59 32.74 22.56
CA LEU A 290 -13.06 31.42 22.97
C LEU A 290 -12.85 31.16 24.47
N GLU A 291 -11.72 31.57 25.04
CA GLU A 291 -11.42 31.53 26.48
C GLU A 291 -12.42 32.37 27.29
N ALA A 292 -12.69 33.60 26.86
CA ALA A 292 -13.68 34.48 27.49
C ALA A 292 -15.11 33.88 27.48
N ILE A 293 -15.53 33.29 26.36
CA ILE A 293 -16.84 32.62 26.23
C ILE A 293 -16.87 31.32 27.06
N THR A 294 -15.76 30.58 27.14
CA THR A 294 -15.63 29.37 27.98
C THR A 294 -15.74 29.71 29.47
N SER A 295 -14.97 30.70 29.93
CA SER A 295 -14.95 31.16 31.33
C SER A 295 -16.33 31.62 31.82
N GLU A 296 -17.09 32.35 30.99
CA GLU A 296 -18.45 32.77 31.35
C GLU A 296 -19.48 31.61 31.26
N GLY A 297 -19.22 30.60 30.42
CA GLY A 297 -20.00 29.36 30.38
C GLY A 297 -19.84 28.54 31.65
N GLU A 298 -18.60 28.25 32.06
CA GLU A 298 -18.27 27.58 33.33
C GLU A 298 -18.88 28.33 34.52
N ARG A 299 -18.76 29.66 34.55
CA ARG A 299 -19.34 30.52 35.60
C ARG A 299 -20.87 30.58 35.60
N ARG A 300 -21.54 30.03 34.58
CA ARG A 300 -23.00 29.85 34.49
C ARG A 300 -23.45 28.38 34.66
N ASP A 301 -22.52 27.43 34.78
CA ASP A 301 -22.76 25.98 34.71
C ASP A 301 -23.46 25.57 33.40
N LEU A 302 -22.97 26.11 32.27
CA LEU A 302 -23.52 25.88 30.92
C LEU A 302 -22.40 25.65 29.89
N ASN A 303 -22.67 24.81 28.88
CA ASN A 303 -21.78 24.69 27.72
C ASN A 303 -21.59 26.07 27.07
N ARG A 304 -20.36 26.43 26.73
CA ARG A 304 -19.95 27.80 26.35
C ARG A 304 -20.77 28.43 25.21
N PHE A 305 -21.23 27.63 24.24
CA PHE A 305 -22.04 28.11 23.12
C PHE A 305 -23.56 28.12 23.36
N THR A 306 -24.05 27.64 24.51
CA THR A 306 -25.48 27.62 24.86
C THR A 306 -26.15 28.99 24.72
N PRO A 307 -25.57 30.13 25.19
CA PRO A 307 -26.20 31.44 25.03
C PRO A 307 -26.42 31.82 23.57
N ILE A 308 -25.48 31.48 22.67
CA ILE A 308 -25.56 31.80 21.25
C ILE A 308 -26.67 30.97 20.57
N VAL A 309 -26.76 29.67 20.88
CA VAL A 309 -27.84 28.81 20.36
C VAL A 309 -29.22 29.20 20.91
N LEU A 310 -29.30 29.68 22.16
CA LEU A 310 -30.53 30.27 22.71
C LEU A 310 -30.92 31.57 21.98
N GLY A 311 -29.95 32.40 21.58
CA GLY A 311 -30.19 33.60 20.76
C GLY A 311 -30.78 33.28 19.38
N LEU A 312 -30.41 32.15 18.78
CA LEU A 312 -31.05 31.66 17.55
C LEU A 312 -32.50 31.17 17.77
N LYS A 313 -32.83 30.68 18.98
CA LYS A 313 -34.18 30.24 19.37
C LYS A 313 -35.11 31.41 19.77
N ASP A 314 -34.63 32.65 19.80
CA ASP A 314 -35.46 33.85 20.02
C ASP A 314 -36.28 34.26 18.77
N ARG A 315 -37.28 35.13 18.96
CA ARG A 315 -38.13 35.68 17.88
C ARG A 315 -37.49 36.87 17.13
N SER A 316 -36.42 37.46 17.63
CA SER A 316 -35.74 38.60 17.01
C SER A 316 -34.87 38.15 15.83
N VAL A 317 -35.39 38.28 14.60
CA VAL A 317 -34.60 38.00 13.37
C VAL A 317 -33.26 38.76 13.33
N PRO A 318 -33.14 40.03 13.78
CA PRO A 318 -31.83 40.69 13.91
C PRO A 318 -30.85 39.97 14.84
N LEU A 319 -31.32 39.36 15.94
CA LEU A 319 -30.48 38.54 16.83
C LEU A 319 -30.13 37.20 16.16
N GLN A 320 -31.08 36.55 15.49
CA GLN A 320 -30.82 35.29 14.78
C GLN A 320 -29.71 35.44 13.73
N VAL A 321 -29.76 36.51 12.92
CA VAL A 321 -28.70 36.84 11.96
C VAL A 321 -27.37 37.10 12.68
N ALA A 322 -27.39 37.85 13.78
CA ALA A 322 -26.18 38.22 14.53
C ALA A 322 -25.52 37.02 15.24
N CYS A 323 -26.30 36.09 15.80
CA CYS A 323 -25.79 34.84 16.35
C CYS A 323 -25.24 33.91 15.24
N MET A 324 -25.87 33.86 14.06
CA MET A 324 -25.35 33.09 12.93
C MET A 324 -24.06 33.70 12.35
N GLN A 325 -23.94 35.03 12.35
CA GLN A 325 -22.68 35.74 12.03
C GLN A 325 -21.55 35.35 12.99
N LEU A 326 -21.83 35.27 14.29
CA LEU A 326 -20.83 34.88 15.29
C LEU A 326 -20.44 33.39 15.15
N ILE A 327 -21.38 32.50 14.85
CA ILE A 327 -21.08 31.09 14.55
C ILE A 327 -20.18 30.98 13.32
N ASN A 328 -20.48 31.70 12.24
CA ASN A 328 -19.62 31.74 11.07
C ASN A 328 -18.23 32.28 11.42
N ALA A 329 -18.13 33.44 12.09
CA ALA A 329 -16.84 34.02 12.49
C ALA A 329 -15.99 33.06 13.37
N LEU A 330 -16.60 32.37 14.33
CA LEU A 330 -15.88 31.42 15.18
C LEU A 330 -15.44 30.14 14.43
N VAL A 331 -16.25 29.65 13.49
CA VAL A 331 -15.99 28.38 12.78
C VAL A 331 -15.13 28.57 11.52
N THR A 332 -15.18 29.72 10.83
CA THR A 332 -14.43 29.95 9.58
C THR A 332 -13.11 30.71 9.75
N SER A 333 -12.86 31.35 10.90
CA SER A 333 -11.59 32.05 11.13
C SER A 333 -10.36 31.15 11.35
N PRO A 334 -10.43 29.94 11.95
CA PRO A 334 -9.27 29.08 12.13
C PRO A 334 -8.70 28.51 10.82
N ASP A 335 -7.38 28.57 10.65
CA ASP A 335 -6.70 27.96 9.51
C ASP A 335 -6.61 26.42 9.62
N GLU A 336 -6.73 25.83 10.82
CA GLU A 336 -6.66 24.38 11.05
C GLU A 336 -8.02 23.67 10.94
N LEU A 337 -8.11 22.69 10.03
CA LEU A 337 -9.33 21.92 9.76
C LEU A 337 -9.87 21.20 11.01
N ASP A 338 -9.00 20.50 11.76
CA ASP A 338 -9.42 19.73 12.93
C ASP A 338 -10.06 20.61 14.02
N PHE A 339 -9.59 21.87 14.15
CA PHE A 339 -10.19 22.85 15.06
C PHE A 339 -11.51 23.42 14.52
N ARG A 340 -11.62 23.70 13.20
CA ARG A 340 -12.90 24.10 12.57
C ARG A 340 -13.98 23.01 12.74
N LEU A 341 -13.63 21.75 12.51
CA LEU A 341 -14.51 20.60 12.71
C LEU A 341 -14.92 20.45 14.19
N HIS A 342 -13.97 20.56 15.12
CA HIS A 342 -14.24 20.51 16.56
C HIS A 342 -15.28 21.56 16.99
N LEU A 343 -15.06 22.84 16.62
CA LEU A 343 -15.97 23.94 16.95
C LEU A 343 -17.36 23.73 16.35
N ARG A 344 -17.45 23.34 15.07
CA ARG A 344 -18.73 23.06 14.41
C ARG A 344 -19.49 21.93 15.09
N ASN A 345 -18.81 20.85 15.48
CA ASN A 345 -19.42 19.72 16.18
C ASN A 345 -19.86 20.10 17.61
N GLU A 346 -19.15 21.00 18.28
CA GLU A 346 -19.56 21.53 19.59
C GLU A 346 -20.84 22.38 19.50
N PHE A 347 -20.96 23.27 18.50
CA PHE A 347 -22.20 24.01 18.25
C PHE A 347 -23.38 23.07 17.97
N MET A 348 -23.15 22.00 17.21
CA MET A 348 -24.17 20.99 16.91
C MET A 348 -24.60 20.20 18.15
N ARG A 349 -23.65 19.83 19.03
CA ARG A 349 -23.94 19.26 20.36
C ARG A 349 -24.69 20.24 21.28
N CYS A 350 -24.45 21.54 21.17
CA CYS A 350 -25.19 22.58 21.89
C CYS A 350 -26.62 22.82 21.35
N GLY A 351 -27.09 22.02 20.39
CA GLY A 351 -28.47 22.04 19.88
C GLY A 351 -28.67 22.80 18.57
N LEU A 352 -27.61 23.30 17.91
CA LEU A 352 -27.73 23.99 16.61
C LEU A 352 -28.42 23.11 15.55
N LYS A 353 -28.20 21.78 15.60
CA LYS A 353 -28.80 20.77 14.73
C LYS A 353 -30.34 20.80 14.72
N GLU A 354 -30.97 21.13 15.85
CA GLU A 354 -32.43 21.27 15.96
C GLU A 354 -32.94 22.58 15.34
N VAL A 355 -32.09 23.61 15.33
CA VAL A 355 -32.46 24.99 15.05
C VAL A 355 -32.31 25.33 13.58
N LEU A 356 -31.28 24.80 12.91
CA LEU A 356 -31.02 25.04 11.48
C LEU A 356 -32.27 24.79 10.59
N PRO A 357 -33.02 23.67 10.72
CA PRO A 357 -34.21 23.45 9.90
C PRO A 357 -35.33 24.49 10.13
N HIS A 358 -35.42 25.06 11.34
CA HIS A 358 -36.39 26.12 11.63
C HIS A 358 -35.94 27.45 11.01
N LEU A 359 -34.66 27.83 11.15
CA LEU A 359 -34.11 29.05 10.57
C LEU A 359 -34.28 29.09 9.05
N SER A 360 -34.08 27.97 8.35
CA SER A 360 -34.30 27.84 6.90
C SER A 360 -35.76 28.00 6.45
N THR A 361 -36.73 28.13 7.37
CA THR A 361 -38.13 28.48 7.02
C THR A 361 -38.43 29.97 7.13
N LEU A 362 -37.53 30.76 7.73
CA LEU A 362 -37.68 32.19 7.96
C LEU A 362 -37.19 32.97 6.73
N ARG A 363 -38.09 33.71 6.07
CA ARG A 363 -37.74 34.50 4.87
C ARG A 363 -36.95 35.76 5.27
N ASN A 364 -35.63 35.67 5.31
CA ASN A 364 -34.74 36.81 5.54
C ASN A 364 -33.42 36.66 4.79
N GLU A 365 -33.21 37.49 3.77
CA GLU A 365 -32.05 37.43 2.87
C GLU A 365 -30.69 37.44 3.61
N ALA A 366 -30.56 38.19 4.71
CA ALA A 366 -29.33 38.21 5.49
C ALA A 366 -29.12 36.91 6.26
N LEU A 367 -30.17 36.30 6.81
CA LEU A 367 -30.10 34.98 7.45
C LEU A 367 -29.80 33.89 6.42
N ASP A 368 -30.47 33.92 5.26
CA ASP A 368 -30.23 33.02 4.14
C ASP A 368 -28.76 33.07 3.66
N ILE A 369 -28.18 34.29 3.61
CA ILE A 369 -26.75 34.50 3.32
C ILE A 369 -25.85 33.79 4.34
N GLN A 370 -26.13 33.92 5.65
CA GLN A 370 -25.31 33.31 6.71
C GLN A 370 -25.46 31.79 6.79
N LEU A 371 -26.70 31.27 6.68
CA LEU A 371 -26.96 29.83 6.62
C LEU A 371 -26.25 29.21 5.41
N LYS A 372 -26.27 29.90 4.25
CA LYS A 372 -25.54 29.45 3.07
C LYS A 372 -24.02 29.53 3.26
N VAL A 373 -23.47 30.54 3.94
CA VAL A 373 -22.03 30.59 4.27
C VAL A 373 -21.63 29.36 5.11
N PHE A 374 -22.41 29.07 6.15
CA PHE A 374 -22.16 27.92 7.04
C PHE A 374 -22.14 26.59 6.26
N GLU A 375 -23.12 26.41 5.38
CA GLU A 375 -23.24 25.20 4.55
C GLU A 375 -22.14 25.10 3.49
N GLU A 376 -21.79 26.20 2.81
CA GLU A 376 -20.67 26.24 1.85
C GLU A 376 -19.33 25.90 2.53
N HIS A 377 -19.04 26.47 3.70
CA HIS A 377 -17.81 26.16 4.44
C HIS A 377 -17.79 24.76 5.02
N LYS A 378 -18.95 24.23 5.42
CA LYS A 378 -19.09 22.84 5.90
C LYS A 378 -18.80 21.83 4.78
N GLU A 379 -19.25 22.11 3.56
CA GLU A 379 -18.94 21.30 2.38
C GLU A 379 -17.45 21.41 2.00
N GLU A 380 -16.88 22.61 2.02
CA GLU A 380 -15.45 22.81 1.75
C GLU A 380 -14.55 22.12 2.80
N ASP A 381 -14.92 22.16 4.09
CA ASP A 381 -14.25 21.40 5.16
C ASP A 381 -14.39 19.88 4.98
N MET A 382 -15.55 19.39 4.53
CA MET A 382 -15.76 17.96 4.26
C MET A 382 -14.89 17.49 3.09
N ILE A 383 -14.74 18.31 2.04
CA ILE A 383 -13.87 18.02 0.89
C ILE A 383 -12.39 18.03 1.31
N GLU A 384 -11.98 18.99 2.14
CA GLU A 384 -10.62 19.05 2.72
C GLU A 384 -10.34 17.81 3.61
N PHE A 385 -11.36 17.33 4.35
CA PHE A 385 -11.27 16.11 5.15
C PHE A 385 -11.21 14.81 4.31
N SER A 386 -11.97 14.72 3.21
CA SER A 386 -11.88 13.57 2.30
C SER A 386 -10.53 13.49 1.58
N HIS A 387 -9.96 14.64 1.18
CA HIS A 387 -8.63 14.65 0.57
C HIS A 387 -7.53 14.17 1.54
N ARG A 388 -7.64 14.43 2.85
CA ARG A 388 -6.71 13.83 3.84
C ARG A 388 -6.76 12.29 3.86
N LEU A 389 -7.91 11.66 3.59
CA LEU A 389 -7.98 10.21 3.45
C LEU A 389 -7.29 9.71 2.18
N GLU A 390 -7.36 10.49 1.09
CA GLU A 390 -6.69 10.18 -0.17
C GLU A 390 -5.17 10.35 -0.04
N ASP A 391 -4.70 11.41 0.65
CA ASP A 391 -3.30 11.60 1.03
C ASP A 391 -2.80 10.43 1.88
N ILE A 392 -3.52 10.05 2.95
CA ILE A 392 -3.19 8.91 3.82
C ILE A 392 -3.11 7.59 3.02
N LYS A 393 -4.08 7.33 2.12
CA LYS A 393 -4.07 6.16 1.22
C LYS A 393 -2.92 6.18 0.20
N SER A 394 -2.29 7.33 -0.02
CA SER A 394 -1.11 7.48 -0.90
C SER A 394 0.22 7.35 -0.15
N GLU A 395 0.28 7.82 1.11
CA GLU A 395 1.50 7.78 1.94
C GLU A 395 1.69 6.44 2.66
N LEU A 396 0.60 5.81 3.11
CA LEU A 396 0.61 4.54 3.85
C LEU A 396 -0.01 3.40 3.02
N ASP A 397 0.83 2.63 2.34
CA ASP A 397 0.43 1.44 1.56
C ASP A 397 0.66 0.09 2.28
N ASP A 398 1.34 0.07 3.45
CA ASP A 398 1.41 -1.10 4.33
C ASP A 398 0.34 -1.12 5.44
N VAL A 399 -0.26 -2.28 5.66
CA VAL A 399 -1.34 -2.49 6.65
C VAL A 399 -0.82 -2.53 8.09
N GLY A 400 0.42 -2.98 8.29
CA GLY A 400 1.08 -3.03 9.59
C GLY A 400 1.41 -1.64 10.14
N ASP A 401 1.89 -0.74 9.29
CA ASP A 401 2.17 0.66 9.68
C ASP A 401 0.89 1.41 10.07
N VAL A 402 -0.19 1.30 9.27
CA VAL A 402 -1.50 1.86 9.63
C VAL A 402 -2.02 1.27 10.95
N TYR A 403 -1.90 -0.05 11.14
CA TYR A 403 -2.27 -0.72 12.39
C TYR A 403 -1.49 -0.17 13.60
N ASN A 404 -0.17 -0.02 13.47
CA ASN A 404 0.68 0.49 14.56
C ASN A 404 0.31 1.94 14.92
N ILE A 405 0.03 2.79 13.93
CA ILE A 405 -0.40 4.17 14.14
C ILE A 405 -1.75 4.20 14.89
N VAL A 406 -2.77 3.49 14.39
CA VAL A 406 -4.09 3.44 15.03
C VAL A 406 -4.01 2.86 16.45
N LEU A 407 -3.23 1.79 16.66
CA LEU A 407 -2.99 1.22 17.98
C LEU A 407 -2.35 2.25 18.93
N SER A 408 -1.39 3.04 18.46
CA SER A 408 -0.72 4.06 19.29
C SER A 408 -1.63 5.24 19.69
N VAL A 409 -2.58 5.60 18.82
CA VAL A 409 -3.61 6.63 19.10
C VAL A 409 -4.70 6.12 20.05
N VAL A 410 -5.03 4.83 19.98
CA VAL A 410 -6.15 4.21 20.72
C VAL A 410 -5.74 3.67 22.08
N ARG A 411 -4.47 3.28 22.25
CA ARG A 411 -3.91 2.73 23.49
C ARG A 411 -4.09 3.68 24.69
N GLU A 412 -4.37 3.09 25.84
CA GLU A 412 -4.60 3.77 27.12
C GLU A 412 -5.82 4.73 27.10
N THR A 413 -6.67 4.64 26.07
CA THR A 413 -7.96 5.35 25.96
C THR A 413 -9.16 4.41 26.14
N ALA A 414 -10.36 4.98 26.37
CA ALA A 414 -11.61 4.22 26.40
C ALA A 414 -11.98 3.53 25.07
N ALA A 415 -11.29 3.83 23.96
CA ALA A 415 -11.48 3.15 22.68
C ALA A 415 -10.72 1.81 22.59
N GLU A 416 -9.74 1.52 23.46
CA GLU A 416 -8.86 0.35 23.34
C GLU A 416 -9.62 -0.99 23.33
N GLY A 417 -10.55 -1.18 24.28
CA GLY A 417 -11.41 -2.36 24.32
C GLY A 417 -12.33 -2.49 23.10
N HIS A 418 -12.72 -1.38 22.48
CA HIS A 418 -13.56 -1.35 21.28
C HIS A 418 -12.75 -1.74 20.04
N PHE A 419 -11.54 -1.19 19.87
CA PHE A 419 -10.63 -1.54 18.77
C PHE A 419 -10.19 -3.02 18.84
N LEU A 420 -9.82 -3.50 20.02
CA LEU A 420 -9.54 -4.93 20.25
C LEU A 420 -10.75 -5.80 19.86
N SER A 421 -11.97 -5.39 20.23
CA SER A 421 -13.18 -6.13 19.87
C SER A 421 -13.44 -6.13 18.36
N ILE A 422 -13.22 -5.02 17.65
CA ILE A 422 -13.34 -4.96 16.18
C ILE A 422 -12.38 -5.98 15.52
N LEU A 423 -11.12 -5.99 15.93
CA LEU A 423 -10.11 -6.94 15.42
C LEU A 423 -10.52 -8.40 15.70
N GLN A 424 -11.06 -8.69 16.88
CA GLN A 424 -11.59 -10.02 17.23
C GLN A 424 -12.77 -10.44 16.35
N HIS A 425 -13.67 -9.52 15.98
CA HIS A 425 -14.77 -9.82 15.05
C HIS A 425 -14.28 -10.03 13.60
N LEU A 426 -13.26 -9.27 13.14
CA LEU A 426 -12.65 -9.47 11.82
C LEU A 426 -12.01 -10.87 11.67
N MET A 427 -11.48 -11.44 12.76
CA MET A 427 -10.97 -12.82 12.78
C MET A 427 -12.05 -13.90 12.64
N LEU A 428 -13.35 -13.56 12.75
CA LEU A 428 -14.47 -14.48 12.56
C LEU A 428 -15.02 -14.49 11.13
N VAL A 429 -14.53 -13.60 10.25
CA VAL A 429 -14.97 -13.55 8.84
C VAL A 429 -14.50 -14.82 8.12
N ARG A 430 -15.46 -15.57 7.55
CA ARG A 430 -15.22 -16.86 6.91
C ARG A 430 -14.33 -16.71 5.66
N ASN A 431 -13.41 -17.64 5.46
CA ASN A 431 -12.47 -17.64 4.34
C ASN A 431 -13.10 -18.18 3.04
N ASP A 432 -14.11 -17.47 2.53
CA ASP A 432 -14.72 -17.71 1.22
C ASP A 432 -14.20 -16.68 0.19
N TYR A 433 -13.87 -17.12 -1.03
CA TYR A 433 -13.25 -16.28 -2.07
C TYR A 433 -14.14 -15.11 -2.51
N PHE A 434 -15.45 -15.32 -2.68
CA PHE A 434 -16.36 -14.29 -3.16
C PHE A 434 -17.04 -13.51 -2.02
N VAL A 435 -17.37 -14.19 -0.92
CA VAL A 435 -18.11 -13.58 0.20
C VAL A 435 -17.20 -12.74 1.10
N ARG A 436 -15.93 -13.16 1.32
CA ARG A 436 -15.00 -12.42 2.21
C ARG A 436 -14.74 -10.98 1.74
N PRO A 437 -14.48 -10.69 0.45
CA PRO A 437 -14.39 -9.31 -0.03
C PRO A 437 -15.64 -8.46 0.27
N GLN A 438 -16.85 -9.03 0.17
CA GLN A 438 -18.07 -8.25 0.43
C GLN A 438 -18.26 -7.92 1.92
N TYR A 439 -17.88 -8.79 2.84
CA TYR A 439 -17.82 -8.45 4.26
C TYR A 439 -16.89 -7.26 4.52
N PHE A 440 -15.66 -7.28 3.99
CA PHE A 440 -14.72 -6.18 4.17
C PHE A 440 -15.19 -4.90 3.47
N LYS A 441 -15.84 -5.00 2.31
CA LYS A 441 -16.43 -3.86 1.59
C LYS A 441 -17.60 -3.20 2.34
N ILE A 442 -18.48 -4.00 2.96
CA ILE A 442 -19.57 -3.47 3.80
C ILE A 442 -18.99 -2.80 5.06
N ILE A 443 -17.93 -3.35 5.64
CA ILE A 443 -17.24 -2.76 6.79
C ILE A 443 -16.55 -1.44 6.40
N ASP A 444 -15.86 -1.38 5.25
CA ASP A 444 -15.24 -0.17 4.71
C ASP A 444 -16.26 0.93 4.40
N GLU A 445 -17.40 0.58 3.78
CA GLU A 445 -18.51 1.51 3.56
C GLU A 445 -19.13 1.99 4.88
N CYS A 446 -19.32 1.11 5.88
CA CYS A 446 -19.84 1.51 7.20
C CYS A 446 -18.87 2.43 7.96
N VAL A 447 -17.57 2.12 7.96
CA VAL A 447 -16.52 2.97 8.56
C VAL A 447 -16.46 4.30 7.82
N SER A 448 -16.50 4.30 6.49
CA SER A 448 -16.54 5.52 5.67
C SER A 448 -17.77 6.37 5.95
N GLN A 449 -18.97 5.79 6.09
CA GLN A 449 -20.18 6.55 6.43
C GLN A 449 -20.21 7.09 7.86
N ILE A 450 -19.46 6.47 8.79
CA ILE A 450 -19.32 6.95 10.18
C ILE A 450 -18.26 8.05 10.29
N VAL A 451 -17.12 7.90 9.61
CA VAL A 451 -15.96 8.82 9.69
C VAL A 451 -16.12 10.00 8.72
N LEU A 452 -16.46 9.74 7.46
CA LEU A 452 -16.77 10.75 6.43
C LEU A 452 -18.29 11.05 6.41
N HIS A 453 -18.91 11.17 7.58
CA HIS A 453 -20.36 11.27 7.70
C HIS A 453 -20.89 12.50 6.93
N ARG A 454 -21.81 12.27 5.97
CA ARG A 454 -22.32 13.23 4.95
C ARG A 454 -22.86 14.58 5.44
N SER A 455 -22.95 14.80 6.76
CA SER A 455 -23.31 16.11 7.32
C SER A 455 -22.11 16.94 7.74
N GLY A 456 -20.88 16.43 7.64
CA GLY A 456 -19.67 17.05 8.20
C GLY A 456 -19.68 17.15 9.72
N THR A 457 -20.50 16.33 10.41
CA THR A 457 -20.71 16.42 11.87
C THR A 457 -20.88 15.07 12.55
N ASP A 458 -20.45 14.99 13.82
CA ASP A 458 -20.50 13.79 14.65
C ASP A 458 -21.91 13.17 14.72
N PRO A 459 -22.04 11.82 14.68
CA PRO A 459 -23.26 11.11 15.04
C PRO A 459 -23.75 11.43 16.46
N ASP A 460 -25.05 11.27 16.70
CA ASP A 460 -25.61 11.42 18.05
C ASP A 460 -25.38 10.16 18.89
N PHE A 461 -24.28 10.16 19.63
CA PHE A 461 -23.86 9.06 20.49
C PHE A 461 -24.76 8.84 21.73
N THR A 462 -25.80 9.65 21.96
CA THR A 462 -26.75 9.41 23.06
C THR A 462 -27.73 8.26 22.76
N TYR A 463 -27.96 7.93 21.49
CA TYR A 463 -28.96 6.94 21.07
C TYR A 463 -28.48 5.49 21.23
N ARG A 464 -28.49 4.99 22.47
CA ARG A 464 -28.10 3.61 22.83
C ARG A 464 -29.16 2.55 22.47
N LYS A 465 -29.39 2.30 21.17
CA LYS A 465 -30.03 1.06 20.68
C LYS A 465 -29.02 0.25 19.85
N ARG A 466 -29.21 -1.08 19.82
CA ARG A 466 -28.46 -1.94 18.90
C ARG A 466 -28.81 -1.57 17.45
N LEU A 467 -27.78 -1.50 16.61
CA LEU A 467 -27.93 -1.32 15.16
C LEU A 467 -28.35 -2.67 14.55
N ASP A 468 -29.65 -2.89 14.44
CA ASP A 468 -30.24 -4.12 13.91
C ASP A 468 -30.50 -3.94 12.40
N VAL A 469 -29.54 -4.37 11.59
CA VAL A 469 -29.52 -4.20 10.12
C VAL A 469 -29.20 -5.54 9.47
N ASP A 470 -30.10 -6.02 8.62
CA ASP A 470 -29.90 -7.24 7.85
C ASP A 470 -29.04 -6.96 6.59
N PHE A 471 -27.82 -7.48 6.59
CA PHE A 471 -26.89 -7.38 5.47
C PHE A 471 -26.92 -8.58 4.53
N ASN A 472 -27.65 -9.67 4.83
CA ASN A 472 -27.56 -10.92 4.06
C ASN A 472 -27.92 -10.70 2.58
N HIS A 473 -29.04 -10.03 2.31
CA HIS A 473 -29.47 -9.73 0.93
C HIS A 473 -28.48 -8.82 0.18
N LEU A 474 -27.80 -7.90 0.88
CA LEU A 474 -26.78 -7.04 0.28
C LEU A 474 -25.52 -7.84 -0.08
N ILE A 475 -25.10 -8.75 0.80
CA ILE A 475 -23.98 -9.66 0.57
C ILE A 475 -24.26 -10.54 -0.65
N ASP A 476 -25.43 -11.19 -0.72
CA ASP A 476 -25.81 -12.07 -1.83
C ASP A 476 -25.77 -11.32 -3.17
N VAL A 477 -26.39 -10.13 -3.25
CA VAL A 477 -26.41 -9.30 -4.47
C VAL A 477 -25.00 -8.83 -4.87
N CYS A 478 -24.13 -8.51 -3.91
CA CYS A 478 -22.74 -8.16 -4.20
C CYS A 478 -21.87 -9.36 -4.62
N VAL A 479 -22.15 -10.56 -4.11
CA VAL A 479 -21.49 -11.82 -4.52
C VAL A 479 -21.89 -12.22 -5.94
N ASP A 480 -23.20 -12.19 -6.25
CA ASP A 480 -23.70 -12.48 -7.60
C ASP A 480 -23.16 -11.48 -8.62
N LYS A 481 -23.10 -10.18 -8.28
CA LYS A 481 -22.45 -9.20 -9.15
C LYS A 481 -20.96 -9.51 -9.34
N ALA A 482 -20.18 -9.72 -8.28
CA ALA A 482 -18.75 -9.98 -8.40
C ALA A 482 -18.44 -11.23 -9.27
N ARG A 483 -19.33 -12.24 -9.22
CA ARG A 483 -19.26 -13.42 -10.10
C ARG A 483 -19.59 -13.10 -11.57
N ALA A 484 -20.58 -12.23 -11.82
CA ALA A 484 -20.91 -11.78 -13.16
C ALA A 484 -19.77 -10.96 -13.78
N ASP A 485 -19.21 -10.01 -13.02
CA ASP A 485 -18.07 -9.18 -13.43
C ASP A 485 -16.86 -10.06 -13.81
N GLU A 486 -16.57 -11.14 -13.06
CA GLU A 486 -15.49 -12.09 -13.39
C GLU A 486 -15.77 -12.90 -14.68
N PHE A 487 -17.02 -13.36 -14.89
CA PHE A 487 -17.37 -14.08 -16.12
C PHE A 487 -17.30 -13.18 -17.36
N GLU A 488 -17.70 -11.91 -17.25
CA GLU A 488 -17.60 -10.92 -18.32
C GLU A 488 -16.13 -10.63 -18.67
N GLN A 489 -15.27 -10.44 -17.65
CA GLN A 489 -13.83 -10.26 -17.88
C GLN A 489 -13.19 -11.47 -18.57
N ARG A 490 -13.46 -12.70 -18.11
CA ARG A 490 -12.96 -13.93 -18.74
C ARG A 490 -13.48 -14.10 -20.18
N ALA A 491 -14.72 -13.69 -20.47
CA ALA A 491 -15.25 -13.69 -21.83
C ALA A 491 -14.53 -12.67 -22.73
N SER A 492 -14.23 -11.48 -22.21
CA SER A 492 -13.45 -10.46 -22.94
C SER A 492 -12.01 -10.92 -23.23
N GLU A 493 -11.35 -11.58 -22.27
CA GLU A 493 -10.00 -12.15 -22.48
C GLU A 493 -9.99 -13.27 -23.53
N LEU A 494 -11.05 -14.07 -23.61
CA LEU A 494 -11.21 -15.11 -24.64
C LEU A 494 -11.53 -14.50 -26.02
N ALA A 495 -12.33 -13.44 -26.07
CA ALA A 495 -12.61 -12.70 -27.30
C ALA A 495 -11.33 -12.06 -27.87
N GLN A 496 -10.55 -11.35 -27.05
CA GLN A 496 -9.27 -10.75 -27.47
C GLN A 496 -8.31 -11.81 -28.06
N LYS A 497 -8.17 -12.96 -27.39
CA LYS A 497 -7.30 -14.06 -27.88
C LYS A 497 -7.82 -14.67 -29.18
N PHE A 498 -9.14 -14.71 -29.39
CA PHE A 498 -9.73 -15.15 -30.66
C PHE A 498 -9.44 -14.15 -31.78
N ASP A 499 -9.55 -12.84 -31.52
CA ASP A 499 -9.24 -11.80 -32.49
C ASP A 499 -7.74 -11.76 -32.85
N GLU A 500 -6.85 -11.93 -31.86
CA GLU A 500 -5.39 -12.04 -32.06
C GLU A 500 -5.03 -13.26 -32.93
N GLU A 501 -5.59 -14.44 -32.65
CA GLU A 501 -5.43 -15.66 -33.47
C GLU A 501 -6.02 -15.48 -34.88
N PHE A 502 -7.16 -14.80 -35.01
CA PHE A 502 -7.80 -14.53 -36.30
C PHE A 502 -6.94 -13.61 -37.19
N ILE A 503 -6.37 -12.54 -36.61
CA ILE A 503 -5.44 -11.64 -37.30
C ILE A 503 -4.16 -12.40 -37.69
N GLY A 504 -3.54 -13.13 -36.77
CA GLY A 504 -2.32 -13.91 -37.05
C GLY A 504 -2.52 -14.94 -38.17
N ARG A 505 -3.71 -15.55 -38.25
CA ARG A 505 -4.09 -16.46 -39.32
C ARG A 505 -4.24 -15.76 -40.68
N GLN A 506 -4.85 -14.57 -40.70
CA GLN A 506 -4.99 -13.75 -41.91
C GLN A 506 -3.63 -13.25 -42.41
N GLU A 507 -2.72 -12.84 -41.50
CA GLU A 507 -1.35 -12.46 -41.86
C GLU A 507 -0.56 -13.65 -42.42
N ALA A 508 -0.72 -14.85 -41.88
CA ALA A 508 -0.09 -16.06 -42.39
C ALA A 508 -0.60 -16.44 -43.79
N GLU A 509 -1.91 -16.30 -44.05
CA GLU A 509 -2.52 -16.56 -45.36
C GLU A 509 -2.06 -15.54 -46.42
N ALA A 510 -1.98 -14.25 -46.05
CA ALA A 510 -1.39 -13.21 -46.90
C ALA A 510 0.11 -13.43 -47.18
N GLN A 511 0.87 -13.95 -46.21
CA GLN A 511 2.26 -14.33 -46.41
C GLN A 511 2.42 -15.57 -47.31
N LEU A 512 1.50 -16.53 -47.27
CA LEU A 512 1.49 -17.67 -48.19
C LEU A 512 1.24 -17.22 -49.63
N LEU A 513 0.18 -16.43 -49.87
CA LEU A 513 -0.12 -15.85 -51.19
C LEU A 513 1.10 -15.12 -51.79
N LYS A 514 1.77 -14.29 -50.99
CA LYS A 514 2.97 -13.56 -51.42
C LYS A 514 4.19 -14.45 -51.69
N ARG A 515 4.24 -15.65 -51.10
CA ARG A 515 5.28 -16.65 -51.41
C ARG A 515 4.94 -17.43 -52.68
N ASP A 516 3.67 -17.73 -52.92
CA ASP A 516 3.21 -18.40 -54.13
C ASP A 516 3.36 -17.49 -55.37
N GLU A 517 3.02 -16.20 -55.25
CA GLU A 517 3.37 -15.16 -56.23
C GLU A 517 4.88 -15.21 -56.55
N ARG A 518 5.73 -15.19 -55.52
CA ARG A 518 7.19 -15.22 -55.68
C ARG A 518 7.72 -16.53 -56.28
N ILE A 519 7.03 -17.66 -56.05
CA ILE A 519 7.33 -18.94 -56.72
C ILE A 519 6.98 -18.82 -58.21
N THR A 520 5.81 -18.29 -58.58
CA THR A 520 5.43 -18.13 -59.99
C THR A 520 6.34 -17.15 -60.75
N GLU A 521 6.85 -16.09 -60.11
CA GLU A 521 7.88 -15.22 -60.67
C GLU A 521 9.17 -16.00 -60.97
N LEU A 522 9.66 -16.80 -60.01
CA LEU A 522 10.89 -17.59 -60.14
C LEU A 522 10.73 -18.73 -61.16
N GLU A 523 9.55 -19.36 -61.25
CA GLU A 523 9.26 -20.37 -62.28
C GLU A 523 9.23 -19.76 -63.68
N ALA A 524 8.65 -18.56 -63.84
CA ALA A 524 8.70 -17.82 -65.09
C ALA A 524 10.13 -17.39 -65.47
N GLU A 525 10.94 -16.96 -64.50
CA GLU A 525 12.35 -16.63 -64.70
C GLU A 525 13.18 -17.87 -65.11
N VAL A 526 12.99 -19.01 -64.45
CA VAL A 526 13.61 -20.30 -64.84
C VAL A 526 13.17 -20.76 -66.24
N GLN A 527 11.90 -20.56 -66.60
CA GLN A 527 11.38 -20.86 -67.94
C GLN A 527 12.00 -19.95 -69.01
N ALA A 528 12.23 -18.67 -68.69
CA ALA A 528 12.93 -17.72 -69.56
C ALA A 528 14.41 -18.07 -69.73
N TYR A 529 15.13 -18.42 -68.64
CA TYR A 529 16.52 -18.88 -68.70
C TYR A 529 16.67 -20.16 -69.54
N ARG A 530 15.77 -21.13 -69.39
CA ARG A 530 15.68 -22.34 -70.24
C ARG A 530 15.40 -22.04 -71.72
N SER A 531 14.88 -20.85 -72.03
CA SER A 531 14.60 -20.42 -73.41
C SER A 531 15.77 -19.67 -74.05
N GLN A 532 16.75 -19.19 -73.27
CA GLN A 532 17.94 -18.49 -73.77
C GLN A 532 19.17 -19.41 -73.92
N PHE A 533 19.25 -20.52 -73.16
CA PHE A 533 20.35 -21.49 -73.24
C PHE A 533 19.82 -22.89 -73.56
N GLY A 534 20.26 -23.45 -74.69
CA GLY A 534 19.66 -24.66 -75.27
C GLY A 534 20.22 -26.00 -74.76
N ALA A 535 19.33 -26.99 -74.68
CA ALA A 535 19.57 -28.40 -74.32
C ALA A 535 19.96 -28.65 -72.84
N VAL A 536 19.71 -29.82 -72.24
CA VAL A 536 19.29 -31.14 -72.75
C VAL A 536 18.03 -31.64 -72.00
N ALA A 537 17.19 -32.46 -72.65
CA ALA A 537 16.01 -33.07 -72.04
C ALA A 537 16.29 -34.48 -71.45
N VAL A 538 15.61 -34.82 -70.34
CA VAL A 538 15.49 -36.19 -69.83
C VAL A 538 14.02 -36.52 -69.55
N THR A 539 13.62 -37.74 -69.86
CA THR A 539 12.26 -38.28 -69.93
C THR A 539 12.22 -39.63 -69.19
N LEU A 540 11.12 -40.19 -68.68
CA LEU A 540 9.68 -39.88 -68.50
C LEU A 540 9.18 -40.90 -67.42
N PRO A 541 7.91 -40.96 -66.94
CA PRO A 541 6.73 -40.10 -67.12
C PRO A 541 6.05 -39.67 -65.79
N SER A 542 4.90 -38.98 -65.88
CA SER A 542 3.94 -38.85 -64.76
C SER A 542 2.48 -38.80 -65.27
N ALA A 543 1.63 -39.65 -64.70
CA ALA A 543 0.16 -39.70 -64.77
C ALA A 543 -0.30 -40.84 -63.79
N ILE A 544 -1.49 -40.90 -63.18
CA ILE A 544 -2.76 -40.16 -63.34
C ILE A 544 -3.24 -39.65 -61.95
N SER A 545 -4.10 -38.64 -61.92
CA SER A 545 -4.70 -38.02 -60.73
C SER A 545 -5.55 -38.96 -59.86
N SER A 546 -5.53 -38.71 -58.54
CA SER A 546 -6.55 -39.17 -57.59
C SER A 546 -7.66 -38.11 -57.44
N THR A 547 -8.91 -38.56 -57.33
CA THR A 547 -10.09 -37.69 -57.17
C THR A 547 -10.45 -37.50 -55.69
N SER A 548 -11.00 -36.34 -55.33
CA SER A 548 -11.46 -36.07 -53.96
C SER A 548 -12.79 -36.77 -53.65
N MET A 549 -12.80 -37.60 -52.61
CA MET A 549 -13.99 -37.98 -51.84
C MET A 549 -13.60 -38.11 -50.35
N ALA A 550 -14.47 -37.65 -49.46
CA ALA A 550 -14.18 -37.53 -48.02
C ALA A 550 -14.55 -38.79 -47.21
N PRO A 551 -13.77 -39.15 -46.17
CA PRO A 551 -14.17 -40.07 -45.12
C PRO A 551 -14.97 -39.36 -44.00
N PRO A 552 -15.76 -40.10 -43.19
CA PRO A 552 -16.60 -39.54 -42.12
C PRO A 552 -15.82 -39.19 -40.83
N PRO A 553 -16.40 -38.35 -39.93
CA PRO A 553 -15.76 -37.95 -38.68
C PRO A 553 -15.74 -39.08 -37.61
N PRO A 554 -14.71 -39.11 -36.73
CA PRO A 554 -14.61 -40.07 -35.62
C PRO A 554 -15.51 -39.71 -34.42
N PRO A 555 -15.85 -40.68 -33.54
CA PRO A 555 -16.73 -40.48 -32.39
C PRO A 555 -16.05 -39.84 -31.16
N PRO A 556 -16.81 -39.24 -30.23
CA PRO A 556 -16.29 -38.59 -29.03
C PRO A 556 -15.89 -39.59 -27.91
N PRO A 557 -14.92 -39.25 -27.04
CA PRO A 557 -14.51 -40.06 -25.90
C PRO A 557 -15.47 -39.97 -24.69
N PRO A 558 -15.49 -40.98 -23.79
CA PRO A 558 -16.43 -41.04 -22.65
C PRO A 558 -16.00 -40.21 -21.42
N PRO A 559 -16.93 -39.87 -20.52
CA PRO A 559 -16.66 -39.07 -19.32
C PRO A 559 -16.07 -39.90 -18.15
N GLY A 560 -15.11 -39.31 -17.43
CA GLY A 560 -14.55 -39.87 -16.19
C GLY A 560 -15.39 -39.54 -14.94
N PRO A 561 -15.42 -40.43 -13.92
CA PRO A 561 -16.24 -40.25 -12.72
C PRO A 561 -15.64 -39.30 -11.66
N GLY A 562 -16.50 -38.82 -10.75
CA GLY A 562 -16.19 -37.77 -9.78
C GLY A 562 -15.14 -38.11 -8.70
N GLY A 563 -14.50 -37.08 -8.17
CA GLY A 563 -13.41 -37.19 -7.19
C GLY A 563 -13.84 -37.46 -5.75
N VAL A 564 -12.89 -37.94 -4.95
CA VAL A 564 -13.02 -38.22 -3.51
C VAL A 564 -11.81 -37.69 -2.73
N GLY A 565 -12.01 -37.48 -1.43
CA GLY A 565 -11.17 -36.76 -0.46
C GLY A 565 -9.64 -36.76 -0.62
N ALA A 566 -9.04 -35.59 -0.39
CA ALA A 566 -7.60 -35.39 -0.30
C ALA A 566 -6.97 -36.05 0.96
N PRO A 567 -5.79 -36.68 0.86
CA PRO A 567 -5.02 -37.18 1.99
C PRO A 567 -4.17 -36.08 2.67
N PRO A 568 -3.69 -36.30 3.92
CA PRO A 568 -2.87 -35.33 4.66
C PRO A 568 -1.41 -35.23 4.14
N PRO A 569 -0.69 -34.12 4.44
CA PRO A 569 0.63 -33.84 3.86
C PRO A 569 1.80 -34.65 4.47
N PRO A 570 2.86 -34.93 3.69
CA PRO A 570 4.08 -35.60 4.17
C PRO A 570 5.08 -34.64 4.86
N PRO A 571 6.03 -35.16 5.66
CA PRO A 571 7.07 -34.37 6.34
C PRO A 571 8.23 -33.94 5.40
N PRO A 572 9.00 -32.89 5.76
CA PRO A 572 10.04 -32.32 4.90
C PRO A 572 11.36 -33.13 4.87
N PRO A 573 12.06 -33.20 3.73
CA PRO A 573 13.38 -33.81 3.60
C PRO A 573 14.54 -32.86 4.00
N PRO A 574 15.73 -33.40 4.35
CA PRO A 574 16.89 -32.61 4.80
C PRO A 574 17.81 -32.13 3.66
N LEU A 575 18.55 -31.04 3.91
CA LEU A 575 19.57 -30.47 3.03
C LEU A 575 20.90 -31.25 3.11
N PRO A 576 21.58 -31.54 1.98
CA PRO A 576 22.96 -32.05 1.95
C PRO A 576 23.99 -30.97 1.55
N CYS A 577 25.03 -30.80 2.37
CA CYS A 577 26.33 -30.28 1.93
C CYS A 577 27.28 -31.48 1.72
N GLY A 578 28.17 -31.44 0.73
CA GLY A 578 28.85 -32.64 0.24
C GLY A 578 30.39 -32.62 0.24
N MET A 579 30.94 -33.67 -0.38
CA MET A 579 32.32 -33.84 -0.86
C MET A 579 33.43 -34.07 0.21
N PRO A 580 34.56 -34.70 -0.15
CA PRO A 580 34.61 -36.07 -0.70
C PRO A 580 35.77 -36.94 -0.16
N GLY A 581 35.75 -38.26 -0.41
CA GLY A 581 37.01 -38.99 -0.66
C GLY A 581 37.17 -40.43 -0.12
N MET A 582 37.84 -41.24 -0.94
CA MET A 582 38.48 -42.56 -0.69
C MET A 582 37.62 -43.83 -0.71
N MET A 583 38.19 -44.87 -1.36
CA MET A 583 37.59 -46.19 -1.62
C MET A 583 37.96 -47.21 -0.53
N PRO A 584 37.10 -48.20 -0.23
CA PRO A 584 37.42 -49.34 0.63
C PRO A 584 38.04 -50.53 -0.16
N PRO A 585 39.11 -51.17 0.34
CA PRO A 585 39.52 -52.52 -0.06
C PRO A 585 38.57 -53.62 0.48
N PRO A 586 38.63 -54.87 -0.03
CA PRO A 586 37.68 -55.93 0.31
C PRO A 586 37.86 -56.49 1.73
N CYS A 587 36.75 -56.93 2.34
CA CYS A 587 36.74 -57.53 3.68
C CYS A 587 37.26 -58.98 3.68
N GLY A 588 38.38 -59.22 4.36
CA GLY A 588 38.81 -60.56 4.74
C GLY A 588 38.05 -61.13 5.95
N MET A 589 38.03 -62.45 6.08
CA MET A 589 37.40 -63.17 7.20
C MET A 589 38.13 -62.92 8.55
N PRO A 590 37.42 -62.98 9.68
CA PRO A 590 38.05 -62.87 11.00
C PRO A 590 38.78 -64.18 11.40
N PRO A 591 39.97 -64.10 12.02
CA PRO A 591 40.63 -65.26 12.63
C PRO A 591 39.96 -65.66 13.97
N PRO A 592 40.10 -66.93 14.41
CA PRO A 592 39.50 -67.44 15.64
C PRO A 592 40.25 -67.01 16.93
N PRO A 593 39.58 -67.01 18.10
CA PRO A 593 40.19 -66.62 19.37
C PRO A 593 41.05 -67.74 20.01
N PRO A 594 42.25 -67.44 20.53
CA PRO A 594 42.99 -68.33 21.43
C PRO A 594 42.34 -68.43 22.84
N PRO A 595 42.67 -69.45 23.64
CA PRO A 595 42.10 -69.66 24.98
C PRO A 595 42.56 -68.60 26.00
N GLY A 596 41.71 -68.28 26.97
CA GLY A 596 41.99 -67.29 28.02
C GLY A 596 42.78 -67.83 29.22
N GLY A 597 43.45 -66.95 29.96
CA GLY A 597 44.18 -67.33 31.18
C GLY A 597 44.90 -66.19 31.90
N LEU A 598 44.17 -65.49 32.78
CA LEU A 598 44.66 -64.78 33.98
C LEU A 598 45.60 -63.55 33.86
N LEU A 599 45.31 -62.57 34.74
CA LEU A 599 46.22 -61.60 35.37
C LEU A 599 47.07 -60.66 34.47
N SER A 600 46.55 -59.45 34.23
CA SER A 600 47.35 -58.21 34.15
C SER A 600 46.48 -56.96 34.39
N SER A 601 47.07 -55.92 34.97
CA SER A 601 46.42 -54.66 35.34
C SER A 601 46.00 -53.84 34.11
N PRO A 602 44.93 -53.01 34.19
CA PRO A 602 44.53 -52.16 33.08
C PRO A 602 45.54 -51.03 32.85
N THR A 603 46.21 -51.06 31.70
CA THR A 603 47.01 -49.92 31.22
C THR A 603 46.07 -48.80 30.78
N HIS A 604 46.28 -47.58 31.30
CA HIS A 604 45.54 -46.41 30.86
C HIS A 604 45.93 -46.06 29.42
N HIS A 605 45.12 -46.48 28.44
CA HIS A 605 45.20 -45.94 27.09
C HIS A 605 44.89 -44.44 27.11
N GLN A 606 45.92 -43.60 26.94
CA GLN A 606 45.74 -42.17 26.76
C GLN A 606 44.97 -41.93 25.45
N LEU A 607 43.97 -41.05 25.49
CA LEU A 607 43.23 -40.65 24.30
C LEU A 607 44.00 -39.54 23.56
N PRO A 608 43.86 -39.43 22.22
CA PRO A 608 44.55 -38.41 21.44
C PRO A 608 44.26 -36.97 21.90
N PHE A 609 45.21 -36.06 21.64
CA PHE A 609 45.07 -34.61 21.80
C PHE A 609 44.55 -34.13 23.17
N GLY A 610 44.90 -34.84 24.24
CA GLY A 610 44.52 -34.48 25.62
C GLY A 610 43.05 -34.75 25.97
N LEU A 611 42.29 -35.45 25.11
CA LEU A 611 40.93 -35.87 25.38
C LEU A 611 40.83 -36.64 26.70
N ARG A 612 39.80 -36.32 27.50
CA ARG A 612 39.47 -37.06 28.72
C ARG A 612 38.32 -38.03 28.46
N ALA A 613 38.26 -39.11 29.24
CA ALA A 613 37.10 -39.99 29.23
C ALA A 613 35.82 -39.18 29.57
N LYS A 614 34.81 -39.29 28.72
CA LYS A 614 33.50 -38.61 28.89
C LYS A 614 32.73 -39.23 30.07
N LYS A 615 31.89 -38.44 30.73
CA LYS A 615 31.10 -38.88 31.90
C LYS A 615 30.14 -40.01 31.52
N GLU A 616 30.12 -41.10 32.29
CA GLU A 616 29.14 -42.17 32.12
C GLU A 616 27.83 -41.79 32.84
N PHE A 617 26.73 -41.69 32.09
CA PHE A 617 25.40 -41.39 32.61
C PHE A 617 24.60 -42.69 32.83
N LYS A 618 23.99 -42.82 34.00
CA LYS A 618 23.15 -43.97 34.39
C LYS A 618 21.73 -43.48 34.73
N PRO A 619 20.89 -43.19 33.71
CA PRO A 619 19.53 -42.72 33.93
C PRO A 619 18.65 -43.81 34.54
N GLU A 620 17.83 -43.45 35.52
CA GLU A 620 16.94 -44.38 36.23
C GLU A 620 15.83 -44.94 35.34
N THR A 621 15.36 -44.16 34.36
CA THR A 621 14.32 -44.55 33.39
C THR A 621 14.93 -44.89 32.04
N SER A 622 14.54 -46.05 31.49
CA SER A 622 14.89 -46.45 30.13
C SER A 622 14.25 -45.52 29.10
N MET A 623 15.07 -44.78 28.36
CA MET A 623 14.66 -43.90 27.25
C MET A 623 14.79 -44.59 25.89
N LYS A 624 14.08 -44.04 24.88
CA LYS A 624 14.35 -44.33 23.48
C LYS A 624 15.77 -43.87 23.12
N ARG A 625 16.56 -44.75 22.49
CA ARG A 625 17.94 -44.46 22.11
C ARG A 625 17.99 -43.63 20.82
N LEU A 626 18.94 -42.70 20.78
CA LEU A 626 19.24 -41.89 19.61
C LEU A 626 20.37 -42.56 18.80
N ASN A 627 20.09 -42.93 17.56
CA ASN A 627 20.99 -43.72 16.72
C ASN A 627 21.99 -42.81 15.98
N TRP A 628 23.17 -42.62 16.57
CA TRP A 628 24.25 -41.82 15.97
C TRP A 628 25.38 -42.67 15.36
N SER A 629 25.91 -42.23 14.23
CA SER A 629 27.21 -42.67 13.71
C SER A 629 28.33 -42.07 14.55
N LYS A 630 28.93 -42.87 15.44
CA LYS A 630 29.96 -42.42 16.39
C LYS A 630 31.33 -42.28 15.72
N ILE A 631 31.85 -41.05 15.67
CA ILE A 631 33.26 -40.75 15.38
C ILE A 631 34.13 -41.30 16.52
N ARG A 632 35.23 -41.99 16.18
CA ARG A 632 36.21 -42.51 17.14
C ARG A 632 37.26 -41.44 17.49
N PRO A 633 37.83 -41.43 18.71
CA PRO A 633 38.90 -40.48 19.06
C PRO A 633 40.13 -40.51 18.13
N GLN A 634 40.38 -41.64 17.46
CA GLN A 634 41.45 -41.83 16.47
C GLN A 634 41.15 -41.21 15.10
N GLU A 635 39.90 -40.83 14.83
CA GLU A 635 39.43 -40.25 13.55
C GLU A 635 39.39 -38.70 13.61
N MET A 636 39.86 -38.10 14.71
CA MET A 636 39.83 -36.66 14.95
C MET A 636 41.20 -36.03 14.68
N SER A 637 41.24 -34.83 14.07
CA SER A 637 42.43 -33.99 13.99
C SER A 637 42.58 -33.11 15.23
N GLU A 638 43.78 -32.59 15.51
CA GLU A 638 44.04 -31.66 16.63
C GLU A 638 43.17 -30.39 16.57
N SER A 639 42.84 -29.92 15.37
CA SER A 639 41.95 -28.80 15.10
C SER A 639 40.45 -29.12 15.19
N CYS A 640 40.08 -30.37 15.51
CA CYS A 640 38.69 -30.80 15.52
C CYS A 640 37.90 -30.19 16.68
N PHE A 641 36.74 -29.58 16.37
CA PHE A 641 35.82 -29.00 17.35
C PHE A 641 35.49 -29.93 18.53
N TRP A 642 35.43 -31.24 18.31
CA TRP A 642 35.11 -32.22 19.35
C TRP A 642 36.17 -32.35 20.47
N ILE A 643 37.38 -31.80 20.27
CA ILE A 643 38.43 -31.73 21.31
C ILE A 643 38.14 -30.59 22.30
N VAL A 644 37.70 -29.43 21.80
CA VAL A 644 37.31 -28.27 22.64
C VAL A 644 35.87 -28.37 23.16
N ALA A 645 35.08 -29.33 22.68
CA ALA A 645 33.70 -29.56 23.09
C ALA A 645 33.60 -30.17 24.50
N ASN A 646 33.26 -29.31 25.48
CA ASN A 646 32.87 -29.70 26.84
C ASN A 646 31.34 -29.67 26.98
N GLU A 647 30.70 -30.83 26.96
CA GLU A 647 29.26 -31.00 27.19
C GLU A 647 28.83 -30.76 28.64
N GLY A 648 29.72 -30.95 29.61
CA GLY A 648 29.41 -30.82 31.05
C GLY A 648 28.98 -29.42 31.46
N ARG A 649 29.34 -28.39 30.69
CA ARG A 649 28.87 -27.00 30.90
C ARG A 649 27.37 -26.80 30.65
N TYR A 650 26.70 -27.79 30.05
CA TYR A 650 25.26 -27.83 29.80
C TYR A 650 24.54 -28.90 30.65
N GLU A 651 25.24 -29.55 31.58
CA GLU A 651 24.63 -30.57 32.44
C GLU A 651 23.71 -29.91 33.48
N ASN A 652 22.40 -29.97 33.25
CA ASN A 652 21.37 -29.41 34.13
C ASN A 652 20.40 -30.55 34.57
N PRO A 653 20.18 -30.76 35.89
CA PRO A 653 19.32 -31.84 36.38
C PRO A 653 17.86 -31.78 35.89
N ASP A 654 17.27 -30.59 35.81
CA ASP A 654 15.88 -30.42 35.36
C ASP A 654 15.74 -30.73 33.86
N LEU A 655 16.74 -30.31 33.06
CA LEU A 655 16.83 -30.63 31.63
C LEU A 655 16.93 -32.14 31.41
N LEU A 656 17.79 -32.82 32.14
CA LEU A 656 17.96 -34.28 32.06
C LEU A 656 16.72 -35.04 32.56
N THR A 657 16.06 -34.55 33.62
CA THR A 657 14.82 -35.14 34.14
C THR A 657 13.66 -34.96 33.16
N ARG A 658 13.53 -33.76 32.55
CA ARG A 658 12.56 -33.49 31.50
C ARG A 658 12.81 -34.35 30.26
N LEU A 659 14.07 -34.56 29.88
CA LEU A 659 14.45 -35.46 28.79
C LEU A 659 14.05 -36.92 29.10
N ALA A 660 14.38 -37.40 30.30
CA ALA A 660 14.04 -38.75 30.78
C ALA A 660 12.54 -39.03 30.74
N ASN A 661 11.72 -38.10 31.23
CA ASN A 661 10.27 -38.22 31.21
C ASN A 661 9.72 -38.18 29.78
N THR A 662 10.14 -37.19 28.97
CA THR A 662 9.60 -36.95 27.61
C THR A 662 9.92 -38.09 26.62
N PHE A 663 11.11 -38.71 26.75
CA PHE A 663 11.59 -39.75 25.84
C PHE A 663 11.67 -41.15 26.46
N SER A 664 10.99 -41.35 27.60
CA SER A 664 10.83 -42.65 28.24
C SER A 664 10.26 -43.71 27.28
N SER A 665 10.73 -44.95 27.43
CA SER A 665 10.24 -46.11 26.67
C SER A 665 8.94 -46.68 27.25
N ASN A 666 8.62 -46.36 28.52
CA ASN A 666 7.42 -46.80 29.20
C ASN A 666 6.27 -45.84 28.91
N ARG A 667 5.25 -46.26 28.15
CA ARG A 667 4.01 -45.49 28.01
C ARG A 667 3.21 -45.55 29.32
N PRO A 668 2.67 -44.43 29.84
CA PRO A 668 1.53 -44.50 30.76
C PRO A 668 0.30 -45.02 30.00
N ASP A 669 -0.43 -45.96 30.58
CA ASP A 669 -1.53 -46.66 29.92
C ASP A 669 -2.89 -45.96 30.17
N PRO A 670 -3.55 -45.38 29.15
CA PRO A 670 -4.70 -44.50 29.35
C PRO A 670 -6.05 -45.24 29.45
N LYS A 671 -6.15 -46.26 30.32
CA LYS A 671 -7.41 -46.99 30.58
C LYS A 671 -7.65 -47.32 32.05
N ALA A 672 -8.31 -46.39 32.75
CA ALA A 672 -8.84 -46.61 34.09
C ALA A 672 -10.27 -46.03 34.24
N LYS A 673 -11.26 -46.67 33.59
CA LYS A 673 -12.72 -46.56 33.92
C LYS A 673 -13.60 -47.45 33.03
N LYS A 674 -13.89 -48.68 33.48
CA LYS A 674 -15.24 -49.26 33.68
C LYS A 674 -15.15 -50.76 34.01
N GLU A 675 -16.19 -51.28 34.65
CA GLU A 675 -16.26 -52.62 35.24
C GLU A 675 -16.71 -53.73 34.27
N GLU A 676 -16.60 -54.98 34.78
CA GLU A 676 -17.35 -56.20 34.42
C GLU A 676 -17.36 -56.72 32.96
N GLY A 677 -17.01 -58.01 32.79
CA GLY A 677 -17.24 -58.71 31.52
C GLY A 677 -16.42 -59.98 31.27
N MET A 678 -16.80 -61.09 31.93
CA MET A 678 -16.48 -62.50 31.58
C MET A 678 -15.02 -62.96 31.38
N GLU A 679 -14.66 -64.04 32.07
CA GLU A 679 -13.58 -64.92 31.64
C GLU A 679 -13.88 -65.54 30.26
N GLN A 680 -12.93 -65.47 29.31
CA GLN A 680 -12.76 -66.53 28.31
C GLN A 680 -11.27 -66.85 28.10
N LYS A 681 -10.88 -68.06 28.51
CA LYS A 681 -9.57 -68.63 28.17
C LYS A 681 -9.49 -68.86 26.66
N LYS A 682 -8.46 -68.31 26.00
CA LYS A 682 -7.97 -68.84 24.71
C LYS A 682 -6.49 -69.21 24.81
N PRO A 683 -6.05 -70.29 24.13
CA PRO A 683 -4.85 -71.02 24.52
C PRO A 683 -3.57 -70.41 23.96
N SER A 684 -2.49 -70.51 24.74
CA SER A 684 -1.13 -70.33 24.26
C SER A 684 -0.72 -71.49 23.35
N ILE A 685 -1.03 -71.40 22.05
CA ILE A 685 -0.55 -72.35 21.05
C ILE A 685 0.96 -72.17 20.87
N LYS A 686 1.74 -72.86 21.70
CA LYS A 686 3.16 -73.14 21.46
C LYS A 686 3.26 -74.05 20.23
N LYS A 687 3.22 -73.48 19.02
CA LYS A 687 3.69 -74.19 17.82
C LYS A 687 5.11 -74.65 18.12
N ARG A 688 5.37 -75.96 18.07
CA ARG A 688 6.74 -76.49 18.13
C ARG A 688 7.52 -75.85 16.98
N ILE A 689 8.59 -75.12 17.30
CA ILE A 689 9.58 -74.74 16.30
C ILE A 689 10.20 -76.06 15.82
N LYS A 690 10.06 -76.33 14.52
CA LYS A 690 10.75 -77.44 13.87
C LYS A 690 12.23 -77.08 13.76
N GLU A 691 13.09 -78.03 14.07
CA GLU A 691 14.54 -77.85 14.03
C GLU A 691 15.02 -77.61 12.59
N LEU A 692 15.98 -76.70 12.41
CA LEU A 692 16.59 -76.39 11.12
C LEU A 692 17.60 -77.50 10.77
N LYS A 693 17.54 -78.02 9.54
CA LYS A 693 18.44 -79.07 9.05
C LYS A 693 19.55 -78.53 8.13
N VAL A 694 19.32 -77.43 7.43
CA VAL A 694 20.25 -76.90 6.40
C VAL A 694 20.43 -75.38 6.46
N LEU A 695 19.36 -74.61 6.72
CA LEU A 695 19.46 -73.15 6.73
C LEU A 695 20.03 -72.64 8.06
N ASP A 696 20.88 -71.62 7.99
CA ASP A 696 21.32 -70.92 9.19
C ASP A 696 20.14 -70.12 9.81
N PRO A 697 20.17 -69.85 11.13
CA PRO A 697 19.07 -69.16 11.79
C PRO A 697 18.74 -67.77 11.23
N LYS A 698 19.68 -67.07 10.59
CA LYS A 698 19.48 -65.69 10.11
C LYS A 698 18.81 -65.68 8.73
N ILE A 699 19.24 -66.53 7.79
CA ILE A 699 18.52 -66.72 6.52
C ILE A 699 17.13 -67.30 6.80
N ALA A 700 17.03 -68.32 7.66
CA ALA A 700 15.75 -68.90 8.06
C ALA A 700 14.79 -67.86 8.70
N GLN A 701 15.28 -66.99 9.57
CA GLN A 701 14.48 -65.92 10.17
C GLN A 701 14.03 -64.87 9.14
N ASN A 702 14.93 -64.41 8.25
CA ASN A 702 14.59 -63.43 7.21
C ASN A 702 13.53 -63.99 6.24
N LEU A 703 13.68 -65.24 5.81
CA LEU A 703 12.68 -65.92 4.98
C LEU A 703 11.36 -66.11 5.73
N SER A 704 11.38 -66.51 7.00
CA SER A 704 10.16 -66.65 7.81
C SER A 704 9.40 -65.32 7.95
N ILE A 705 10.10 -64.19 8.06
CA ILE A 705 9.50 -62.84 8.06
C ILE A 705 8.88 -62.51 6.69
N PHE A 706 9.61 -62.76 5.59
CA PHE A 706 9.14 -62.51 4.23
C PHE A 706 7.93 -63.38 3.84
N LEU A 707 7.96 -64.67 4.14
CA LEU A 707 6.85 -65.59 3.86
C LEU A 707 5.63 -65.27 4.73
N GLY A 708 5.83 -64.85 5.98
CA GLY A 708 4.76 -64.45 6.90
C GLY A 708 4.03 -63.16 6.50
N SER A 709 4.67 -62.26 5.76
CA SER A 709 4.03 -61.08 5.16
C SER A 709 3.42 -61.38 3.79
N PHE A 710 4.10 -62.14 2.92
CA PHE A 710 3.67 -62.40 1.55
C PHE A 710 2.56 -63.46 1.43
N ARG A 711 2.55 -64.47 2.32
CA ARG A 711 1.45 -65.46 2.53
C ARG A 711 0.99 -66.28 1.32
N MET A 712 1.77 -66.28 0.25
CA MET A 712 1.49 -67.05 -0.97
C MET A 712 2.01 -68.51 -0.85
N PRO A 713 1.31 -69.52 -1.41
CA PRO A 713 1.81 -70.90 -1.47
C PRO A 713 3.14 -70.99 -2.23
N TYR A 714 4.09 -71.82 -1.79
CA TYR A 714 5.43 -71.81 -2.38
C TYR A 714 5.46 -72.33 -3.84
N GLU A 715 4.54 -73.23 -4.21
CA GLU A 715 4.35 -73.66 -5.60
C GLU A 715 3.74 -72.57 -6.49
N GLU A 716 2.95 -71.65 -5.92
CA GLU A 716 2.44 -70.47 -6.63
C GLU A 716 3.60 -69.50 -6.92
N ILE A 717 4.46 -69.24 -5.93
CA ILE A 717 5.70 -68.46 -6.10
C ILE A 717 6.61 -69.11 -7.17
N ARG A 718 6.75 -70.44 -7.15
CA ARG A 718 7.46 -71.20 -8.20
C ARG A 718 6.85 -70.96 -9.58
N ARG A 719 5.52 -71.09 -9.71
CA ARG A 719 4.82 -70.95 -11.01
C ARG A 719 4.99 -69.54 -11.57
N ILE A 720 4.73 -68.51 -10.77
CA ILE A 720 4.89 -67.09 -11.12
C ILE A 720 6.32 -66.77 -11.62
N ILE A 721 7.35 -67.40 -11.04
CA ILE A 721 8.76 -67.24 -11.44
C ILE A 721 9.11 -68.02 -12.73
N LEU A 722 8.41 -69.11 -13.05
CA LEU A 722 8.61 -69.85 -14.31
C LEU A 722 7.82 -69.23 -15.47
N GLU A 723 6.57 -68.83 -15.21
CA GLU A 723 5.69 -68.15 -16.17
C GLU A 723 6.08 -66.69 -16.42
N VAL A 724 6.90 -66.11 -15.53
CA VAL A 724 7.25 -64.67 -15.45
C VAL A 724 5.98 -63.82 -15.47
N ASP A 725 5.08 -64.08 -14.51
CA ASP A 725 3.77 -63.44 -14.42
C ASP A 725 3.92 -61.96 -14.00
N GLU A 726 3.62 -61.04 -14.92
CA GLU A 726 3.86 -59.60 -14.76
C GLU A 726 2.77 -58.90 -13.94
N GLU A 727 1.64 -59.56 -13.67
CA GLU A 727 0.58 -59.03 -12.79
C GLU A 727 0.87 -59.33 -11.30
N GLN A 728 1.58 -60.42 -11.01
CA GLN A 728 1.91 -60.84 -9.64
C GLN A 728 3.36 -60.56 -9.22
N LEU A 729 4.29 -60.39 -10.17
CA LEU A 729 5.67 -60.01 -9.88
C LEU A 729 5.82 -58.51 -9.59
N SER A 730 5.89 -58.15 -8.32
CA SER A 730 6.26 -56.79 -7.89
C SER A 730 7.77 -56.64 -7.66
N GLU A 731 8.30 -55.45 -7.94
CA GLU A 731 9.72 -55.15 -7.72
C GLU A 731 10.17 -55.40 -6.26
N PRO A 732 9.44 -54.97 -5.20
CA PRO A 732 9.85 -55.24 -3.83
C PRO A 732 9.82 -56.74 -3.47
N MET A 733 8.95 -57.54 -4.09
CA MET A 733 8.95 -59.00 -3.93
C MET A 733 10.24 -59.59 -4.50
N ILE A 734 10.59 -59.25 -5.75
CA ILE A 734 11.80 -59.75 -6.40
C ILE A 734 13.07 -59.27 -5.66
N GLN A 735 13.14 -57.99 -5.26
CA GLN A 735 14.29 -57.47 -4.49
C GLN A 735 14.48 -58.25 -3.18
N ASN A 736 13.41 -58.50 -2.41
CA ASN A 736 13.50 -59.25 -1.16
C ASN A 736 13.85 -60.73 -1.41
N LEU A 737 13.35 -61.34 -2.50
CA LEU A 737 13.76 -62.67 -2.92
C LEU A 737 15.26 -62.73 -3.23
N VAL A 738 15.78 -61.86 -4.12
CA VAL A 738 17.22 -61.80 -4.46
C VAL A 738 18.10 -61.61 -3.23
N LYS A 739 17.67 -60.76 -2.29
CA LYS A 739 18.41 -60.37 -1.08
C LYS A 739 18.38 -61.43 0.04
N HIS A 740 17.36 -62.28 0.08
CA HIS A 740 17.15 -63.26 1.17
C HIS A 740 17.13 -64.72 0.70
N LEU A 741 17.39 -64.99 -0.58
CA LEU A 741 17.56 -66.34 -1.10
C LEU A 741 18.74 -67.06 -0.43
N PRO A 742 18.60 -68.33 -0.03
CA PRO A 742 19.74 -69.18 0.34
C PRO A 742 20.72 -69.31 -0.83
N GLU A 743 22.00 -69.54 -0.54
CA GLU A 743 22.97 -69.78 -1.62
C GLU A 743 22.71 -71.13 -2.32
N GLN A 744 23.19 -71.25 -3.56
CA GLN A 744 22.88 -72.41 -4.42
C GLN A 744 23.28 -73.75 -3.78
N GLU A 745 24.34 -73.78 -2.97
CA GLU A 745 24.78 -74.95 -2.20
C GLU A 745 23.76 -75.35 -1.11
N GLN A 746 23.15 -74.38 -0.43
CA GLN A 746 22.10 -74.60 0.56
C GLN A 746 20.81 -75.10 -0.12
N LEU A 747 20.45 -74.53 -1.28
CA LEU A 747 19.31 -75.00 -2.09
C LEU A 747 19.53 -76.44 -2.61
N ASN A 748 20.74 -76.76 -3.09
CA ASN A 748 21.10 -78.10 -3.54
C ASN A 748 21.08 -79.12 -2.40
N SER A 749 21.44 -78.70 -1.18
CA SER A 749 21.38 -79.53 0.02
C SER A 749 19.94 -79.75 0.50
N LEU A 750 19.10 -78.71 0.49
CA LEU A 750 17.67 -78.82 0.77
C LEU A 750 16.95 -79.75 -0.21
N ALA A 751 17.31 -79.72 -1.50
CA ALA A 751 16.71 -80.57 -2.54
C ALA A 751 16.71 -82.08 -2.23
N GLN A 752 17.62 -82.54 -1.36
CA GLN A 752 17.73 -83.94 -0.93
C GLN A 752 16.61 -84.35 0.05
N TYR A 753 16.08 -83.40 0.83
CA TYR A 753 15.05 -83.64 1.86
C TYR A 753 13.61 -83.64 1.31
N LYS A 754 13.40 -83.79 0.00
CA LYS A 754 12.06 -83.80 -0.63
C LYS A 754 11.13 -84.90 -0.09
N SER A 755 11.66 -86.06 0.28
CA SER A 755 10.93 -87.14 0.95
C SER A 755 10.47 -86.76 2.37
N GLU A 756 11.15 -85.83 3.02
CA GLU A 756 10.91 -85.40 4.40
C GLU A 756 10.21 -84.04 4.50
N TYR A 757 9.69 -83.51 3.38
CA TYR A 757 9.15 -82.15 3.26
C TYR A 757 8.23 -81.71 4.41
N THR A 758 7.29 -82.56 4.81
CA THR A 758 6.32 -82.27 5.89
C THR A 758 6.96 -82.17 7.28
N SER A 759 8.20 -82.65 7.46
CA SER A 759 8.98 -82.52 8.70
C SER A 759 9.76 -81.21 8.81
N LEU A 760 10.12 -80.58 7.68
CA LEU A 760 11.00 -79.41 7.61
C LEU A 760 10.36 -78.13 8.14
N SER A 761 11.17 -77.16 8.55
CA SER A 761 10.71 -75.83 8.94
C SER A 761 10.07 -75.07 7.75
N GLU A 762 9.36 -73.97 8.04
CA GLU A 762 8.69 -73.16 7.02
C GLU A 762 9.64 -72.57 5.94
N PRO A 763 10.76 -71.89 6.29
CA PRO A 763 11.70 -71.38 5.28
C PRO A 763 12.45 -72.49 4.53
N GLU A 764 12.59 -73.68 5.12
CA GLU A 764 13.21 -74.83 4.45
C GLU A 764 12.25 -75.52 3.48
N GLN A 765 10.95 -75.61 3.78
CA GLN A 765 9.92 -76.04 2.83
C GLN A 765 9.92 -75.13 1.59
N PHE A 766 9.95 -73.81 1.80
CA PHE A 766 10.13 -72.85 0.71
C PHE A 766 11.42 -73.11 -0.09
N GLY A 767 12.56 -73.26 0.59
CA GLY A 767 13.84 -73.57 -0.06
C GLY A 767 13.84 -74.89 -0.85
N VAL A 768 13.12 -75.93 -0.40
CA VAL A 768 12.94 -77.18 -1.15
C VAL A 768 12.16 -76.94 -2.45
N VAL A 769 11.06 -76.18 -2.42
CA VAL A 769 10.29 -75.85 -3.63
C VAL A 769 11.15 -75.02 -4.59
N MET A 770 11.79 -73.96 -4.09
CA MET A 770 12.66 -73.09 -4.88
C MET A 770 13.89 -73.79 -5.45
N SER A 771 14.40 -74.86 -4.81
CA SER A 771 15.49 -75.69 -5.35
C SER A 771 15.15 -76.38 -6.68
N SER A 772 13.87 -76.48 -7.05
CA SER A 772 13.45 -76.99 -8.35
C SER A 772 13.69 -76.01 -9.50
N VAL A 773 13.85 -74.71 -9.21
CA VAL A 773 14.01 -73.67 -10.22
C VAL A 773 15.49 -73.53 -10.61
N LYS A 774 15.83 -73.98 -11.82
CA LYS A 774 17.21 -73.93 -12.34
C LYS A 774 17.71 -72.49 -12.48
N ARG A 775 18.94 -72.22 -12.00
CA ARG A 775 19.61 -70.90 -12.02
C ARG A 775 18.70 -69.78 -11.47
N LEU A 776 18.03 -70.03 -10.35
CA LEU A 776 17.05 -69.11 -9.75
C LEU A 776 17.60 -67.69 -9.52
N LYS A 777 18.82 -67.54 -9.00
CA LYS A 777 19.43 -66.25 -8.68
C LYS A 777 19.63 -65.37 -9.94
N PRO A 778 20.19 -65.89 -11.06
CA PRO A 778 20.08 -65.23 -12.37
C PRO A 778 18.66 -64.87 -12.83
N ARG A 779 17.68 -65.79 -12.76
CA ARG A 779 16.29 -65.50 -13.20
C ARG A 779 15.71 -64.29 -12.47
N LEU A 780 15.84 -64.27 -11.15
CA LEU A 780 15.36 -63.18 -10.30
C LEU A 780 16.06 -61.85 -10.61
N ASN A 781 17.36 -61.87 -10.93
CA ASN A 781 18.09 -60.67 -11.36
C ASN A 781 17.58 -60.14 -12.72
N SER A 782 17.31 -61.03 -13.68
CA SER A 782 16.71 -60.66 -14.97
C SER A 782 15.29 -60.10 -14.81
N MET A 783 14.48 -60.68 -13.91
CA MET A 783 13.15 -60.16 -13.55
C MET A 783 13.23 -58.77 -12.92
N LEU A 784 14.16 -58.58 -11.98
CA LEU A 784 14.36 -57.28 -11.33
C LEU A 784 14.71 -56.21 -12.36
N PHE A 785 15.63 -56.54 -13.27
CA PHE A 785 16.00 -55.64 -14.36
C PHE A 785 14.81 -55.33 -15.29
N LYS A 786 14.01 -56.32 -15.69
CA LYS A 786 12.80 -56.10 -16.50
C LYS A 786 11.78 -55.19 -15.81
N LEU A 787 11.56 -55.36 -14.51
CA LEU A 787 10.63 -54.52 -13.74
C LEU A 787 11.13 -53.08 -13.57
N GLN A 788 12.44 -52.88 -13.39
CA GLN A 788 13.05 -51.56 -13.22
C GLN A 788 13.35 -50.82 -14.54
N PHE A 789 13.41 -51.52 -15.67
CA PHE A 789 13.96 -50.97 -16.92
C PHE A 789 13.23 -49.71 -17.41
N GLU A 790 11.89 -49.74 -17.47
CA GLU A 790 11.13 -48.60 -18.01
C GLU A 790 11.23 -47.39 -17.09
N GLU A 791 11.29 -47.57 -15.76
CA GLU A 791 11.53 -46.46 -14.83
C GLU A 791 12.93 -45.85 -15.05
N GLN A 792 13.97 -46.67 -15.23
CA GLN A 792 15.31 -46.18 -15.55
C GLN A 792 15.33 -45.39 -16.88
N VAL A 793 14.61 -45.85 -17.90
CA VAL A 793 14.46 -45.13 -19.19
C VAL A 793 13.70 -43.81 -18.99
N CYS A 794 12.59 -43.82 -18.25
CA CYS A 794 11.79 -42.63 -17.94
C CYS A 794 12.54 -41.60 -17.08
N ASN A 795 13.47 -42.03 -16.22
CA ASN A 795 14.30 -41.15 -15.41
C ASN A 795 15.46 -40.53 -16.22
N LEU A 796 16.13 -41.30 -17.10
CA LEU A 796 17.28 -40.81 -17.87
C LEU A 796 16.90 -39.95 -19.09
N ARG A 797 15.81 -40.29 -19.78
CA ARG A 797 15.40 -39.63 -21.04
C ARG A 797 15.15 -38.11 -20.89
N PRO A 798 14.43 -37.61 -19.87
CA PRO A 798 14.09 -36.18 -19.78
C PRO A 798 15.30 -35.29 -19.48
N ASP A 799 16.26 -35.81 -18.73
CA ASP A 799 17.47 -35.09 -18.33
C ASP A 799 18.45 -34.95 -19.51
N ILE A 800 18.63 -36.04 -20.28
CA ILE A 800 19.36 -35.99 -21.55
C ILE A 800 18.69 -35.00 -22.52
N LEU A 801 17.35 -34.96 -22.59
CA LEU A 801 16.63 -34.00 -23.42
C LEU A 801 16.79 -32.54 -22.94
N ALA A 802 16.76 -32.30 -21.63
CA ALA A 802 16.94 -30.95 -21.07
C ALA A 802 18.32 -30.37 -21.41
N VAL A 803 19.39 -31.16 -21.28
CA VAL A 803 20.75 -30.72 -21.63
C VAL A 803 20.91 -30.55 -23.15
N ASN A 804 20.35 -31.45 -23.98
CA ASN A 804 20.32 -31.27 -25.44
C ASN A 804 19.65 -29.94 -25.82
N ALA A 805 18.46 -29.68 -25.29
CA ALA A 805 17.70 -28.45 -25.57
C ALA A 805 18.46 -27.20 -25.10
N ALA A 806 18.96 -27.19 -23.86
CA ALA A 806 19.69 -26.04 -23.33
C ALA A 806 20.98 -25.71 -24.11
N CYS A 807 21.71 -26.72 -24.61
CA CYS A 807 22.87 -26.50 -25.49
C CYS A 807 22.47 -25.82 -26.81
N ASP A 808 21.32 -26.22 -27.36
CA ASP A 808 20.80 -25.71 -28.63
C ASP A 808 20.20 -24.30 -28.48
N GLU A 809 19.46 -24.05 -27.39
CA GLU A 809 18.92 -22.74 -26.99
C GLU A 809 20.03 -21.68 -26.83
N VAL A 810 21.01 -21.96 -25.96
CA VAL A 810 22.12 -21.03 -25.67
C VAL A 810 22.97 -20.75 -26.91
N ARG A 811 23.12 -21.72 -27.82
CA ARG A 811 23.83 -21.55 -29.10
C ARG A 811 23.03 -20.76 -30.14
N LYS A 812 21.71 -20.91 -30.19
CA LYS A 812 20.84 -20.37 -31.27
C LYS A 812 20.18 -19.03 -30.90
N SER A 813 20.12 -18.69 -29.61
CA SER A 813 19.53 -17.44 -29.12
C SER A 813 20.31 -16.20 -29.61
N LYS A 814 19.74 -15.53 -30.61
CA LYS A 814 20.26 -14.25 -31.13
C LYS A 814 20.12 -13.11 -30.12
N SER A 815 19.11 -13.18 -29.26
CA SER A 815 18.87 -12.20 -28.19
C SER A 815 19.99 -12.31 -27.14
N PHE A 816 20.37 -13.53 -26.73
CA PHE A 816 21.54 -13.76 -25.88
C PHE A 816 22.84 -13.31 -26.56
N SER A 817 23.04 -13.59 -27.87
CA SER A 817 24.23 -13.08 -28.59
C SER A 817 24.35 -11.55 -28.52
N ARG A 818 23.26 -10.82 -28.75
CA ARG A 818 23.24 -9.34 -28.63
C ARG A 818 23.51 -8.86 -27.20
N LEU A 819 23.00 -9.57 -26.19
CA LEU A 819 23.33 -9.28 -24.80
C LEU A 819 24.84 -9.39 -24.53
N LEU A 820 25.48 -10.43 -25.07
CA LEU A 820 26.92 -10.62 -24.93
C LEU A 820 27.73 -9.49 -25.59
N GLU A 821 27.30 -9.04 -26.78
CA GLU A 821 27.88 -7.90 -27.51
C GLU A 821 27.73 -6.58 -26.73
N LEU A 822 26.56 -6.31 -26.14
CA LEU A 822 26.32 -5.12 -25.31
C LEU A 822 27.21 -5.12 -24.05
N VAL A 823 27.34 -6.27 -23.38
CA VAL A 823 28.27 -6.42 -22.24
C VAL A 823 29.72 -6.23 -22.67
N LEU A 824 30.11 -6.71 -23.86
CA LEU A 824 31.46 -6.51 -24.41
C LEU A 824 31.76 -5.04 -24.68
N LEU A 825 30.78 -4.30 -25.22
CA LEU A 825 30.87 -2.85 -25.48
C LEU A 825 31.03 -2.05 -24.17
N LEU A 826 30.12 -2.26 -23.21
CA LEU A 826 30.18 -1.59 -21.90
C LEU A 826 31.46 -1.94 -21.14
N GLY A 827 31.84 -3.23 -21.13
CA GLY A 827 33.06 -3.72 -20.51
C GLY A 827 34.31 -3.06 -21.10
N ASN A 828 34.42 -2.95 -22.42
CA ASN A 828 35.57 -2.30 -23.07
C ASN A 828 35.63 -0.78 -22.80
N TYR A 829 34.47 -0.11 -22.75
CA TYR A 829 34.41 1.31 -22.43
C TYR A 829 34.84 1.57 -20.97
N MET A 830 34.30 0.80 -20.02
CA MET A 830 34.61 0.96 -18.58
C MET A 830 36.04 0.54 -18.22
N ASN A 831 36.63 -0.41 -18.95
CA ASN A 831 38.01 -0.86 -18.72
C ASN A 831 39.06 -0.05 -19.50
N ALA A 832 38.69 1.04 -20.20
CA ALA A 832 39.60 1.83 -21.01
C ALA A 832 40.84 2.31 -20.22
N GLY A 833 42.03 2.17 -20.81
CA GLY A 833 43.31 2.48 -20.16
C GLY A 833 43.81 1.45 -19.13
N SER A 834 43.03 0.41 -18.81
CA SER A 834 43.46 -0.71 -17.97
C SER A 834 44.05 -1.87 -18.79
N ARG A 835 44.63 -2.87 -18.11
CA ARG A 835 45.07 -4.14 -18.71
C ARG A 835 43.92 -4.96 -19.35
N ASN A 836 42.66 -4.62 -19.05
CA ASN A 836 41.47 -5.32 -19.56
C ASN A 836 40.80 -4.56 -20.72
N ALA A 837 41.37 -3.43 -21.17
CA ALA A 837 40.90 -2.72 -22.36
C ALA A 837 41.10 -3.56 -23.63
N GLN A 838 40.32 -3.29 -24.68
CA GLN A 838 40.43 -3.96 -26.00
C GLN A 838 40.27 -5.49 -25.93
N THR A 839 39.44 -5.95 -24.99
CA THR A 839 39.04 -7.36 -24.85
C THR A 839 38.10 -7.75 -26.00
N PHE A 840 38.41 -8.84 -26.70
CA PHE A 840 37.60 -9.35 -27.83
C PHE A 840 36.46 -10.29 -27.42
N GLY A 841 36.50 -10.82 -26.20
CA GLY A 841 35.51 -11.75 -25.64
C GLY A 841 35.87 -12.10 -24.19
N TYR A 842 34.90 -12.59 -23.42
CA TYR A 842 35.07 -12.90 -22.00
C TYR A 842 34.37 -14.23 -21.65
N ASP A 843 34.83 -14.86 -20.57
CA ASP A 843 34.25 -16.09 -20.04
C ASP A 843 32.84 -15.87 -19.48
N LEU A 844 31.88 -16.76 -19.80
CA LEU A 844 30.46 -16.58 -19.47
C LEU A 844 30.17 -16.48 -17.96
N SER A 845 31.02 -17.04 -17.07
CA SER A 845 30.90 -16.85 -15.61
C SER A 845 31.02 -15.37 -15.19
N SER A 846 31.50 -14.51 -16.09
CA SER A 846 31.60 -13.06 -15.86
C SER A 846 30.26 -12.34 -15.88
N LEU A 847 29.23 -12.93 -16.51
CA LEU A 847 27.87 -12.38 -16.50
C LEU A 847 27.30 -12.32 -15.08
N CYS A 848 27.58 -13.33 -14.26
CA CYS A 848 27.21 -13.38 -12.83
C CYS A 848 27.81 -12.24 -11.99
N LYS A 849 28.89 -11.60 -12.48
CA LYS A 849 29.69 -10.57 -11.77
C LYS A 849 29.24 -9.13 -12.12
N LEU A 850 28.34 -8.96 -13.08
CA LEU A 850 27.81 -7.65 -13.49
C LEU A 850 27.04 -6.93 -12.37
N LYS A 851 26.48 -7.69 -11.41
CA LYS A 851 25.83 -7.13 -10.21
C LYS A 851 26.82 -6.52 -9.20
N ASP A 852 28.07 -6.96 -9.20
CA ASP A 852 29.06 -6.58 -8.19
C ASP A 852 29.65 -5.18 -8.50
N THR A 853 29.56 -4.76 -9.75
CA THR A 853 29.91 -3.40 -10.20
C THR A 853 28.75 -2.45 -9.91
N LYS A 854 28.92 -1.55 -8.94
CA LYS A 854 27.88 -0.63 -8.45
C LYS A 854 27.97 0.77 -9.06
N SER A 855 26.85 1.50 -9.04
CA SER A 855 26.79 2.92 -9.37
C SER A 855 27.61 3.78 -8.39
N ALA A 856 27.98 5.00 -8.80
CA ALA A 856 28.75 5.92 -7.95
C ALA A 856 28.00 6.31 -6.67
N ASP A 857 26.66 6.36 -6.70
CA ASP A 857 25.79 6.61 -5.55
C ASP A 857 25.35 5.33 -4.80
N GLN A 858 25.88 4.17 -5.19
CA GLN A 858 25.65 2.85 -4.60
C GLN A 858 24.20 2.33 -4.66
N LYS A 859 23.28 3.00 -5.37
CA LYS A 859 21.87 2.59 -5.47
C LYS A 859 21.61 1.46 -6.45
N SER A 860 22.31 1.45 -7.59
CA SER A 860 22.10 0.48 -8.67
C SER A 860 23.41 -0.22 -9.06
N THR A 861 23.34 -1.11 -10.05
CA THR A 861 24.49 -1.92 -10.51
C THR A 861 24.59 -1.90 -12.03
N LEU A 862 25.74 -2.32 -12.58
CA LEU A 862 25.92 -2.44 -14.03
C LEU A 862 24.91 -3.43 -14.66
N LEU A 863 24.44 -4.42 -13.90
CA LEU A 863 23.35 -5.30 -14.32
C LEU A 863 22.00 -4.58 -14.42
N HIS A 864 21.66 -3.70 -13.47
CA HIS A 864 20.45 -2.87 -13.53
C HIS A 864 20.50 -1.90 -14.71
N PHE A 865 21.63 -1.22 -14.91
CA PHE A 865 21.86 -0.32 -16.04
C PHE A 865 21.77 -1.05 -17.38
N LEU A 866 22.35 -2.26 -17.49
CA LEU A 866 22.25 -3.09 -18.68
C LEU A 866 20.79 -3.52 -18.95
N ALA A 867 20.05 -3.91 -17.92
CA ALA A 867 18.64 -4.27 -18.02
C ALA A 867 17.79 -3.09 -18.51
N GLU A 868 17.99 -1.89 -17.94
CA GLU A 868 17.31 -0.66 -18.34
C GLU A 868 17.62 -0.27 -19.79
N VAL A 869 18.90 -0.34 -20.20
CA VAL A 869 19.30 -0.09 -21.60
C VAL A 869 18.69 -1.13 -22.55
N CYS A 870 18.48 -2.38 -22.12
CA CYS A 870 17.75 -3.36 -22.93
C CYS A 870 16.26 -3.01 -23.02
N GLU A 871 15.59 -2.66 -21.92
CA GLU A 871 14.18 -2.23 -21.91
C GLU A 871 13.93 -1.00 -22.81
N GLU A 872 14.78 0.02 -22.72
CA GLU A 872 14.56 1.29 -23.43
C GLU A 872 15.03 1.26 -24.89
N ARG A 873 16.11 0.53 -25.21
CA ARG A 873 16.85 0.70 -26.48
C ARG A 873 17.00 -0.57 -27.31
N TYR A 874 16.90 -1.75 -26.70
CA TYR A 874 17.06 -3.04 -27.38
C TYR A 874 16.06 -4.11 -26.86
N PRO A 875 14.73 -3.88 -26.95
CA PRO A 875 13.75 -4.74 -26.29
C PRO A 875 13.76 -6.20 -26.79
N GLU A 876 14.26 -6.43 -28.00
CA GLU A 876 14.43 -7.78 -28.57
C GLU A 876 15.53 -8.60 -27.86
N VAL A 877 16.41 -7.96 -27.08
CA VAL A 877 17.40 -8.63 -26.23
C VAL A 877 16.73 -9.31 -25.04
N LEU A 878 15.68 -8.71 -24.46
CA LEU A 878 14.97 -9.26 -23.29
C LEU A 878 14.43 -10.67 -23.52
N ARG A 879 14.13 -11.02 -24.78
CA ARG A 879 13.69 -12.36 -25.21
C ARG A 879 14.66 -13.48 -24.88
N PHE A 880 15.91 -13.18 -24.49
CA PHE A 880 16.84 -14.22 -24.02
C PHE A 880 16.33 -14.91 -22.74
N LEU A 881 15.47 -14.25 -21.96
CA LEU A 881 14.78 -14.87 -20.84
C LEU A 881 13.83 -15.98 -21.32
N ASP A 882 13.20 -15.82 -22.49
CA ASP A 882 12.25 -16.77 -23.07
C ASP A 882 12.90 -17.78 -24.03
N ASP A 883 14.05 -17.45 -24.64
CA ASP A 883 14.82 -18.35 -25.50
C ASP A 883 15.51 -19.49 -24.71
N LEU A 884 15.81 -19.27 -23.41
CA LEU A 884 16.69 -20.14 -22.60
C LEU A 884 15.92 -20.96 -21.54
N GLN A 885 14.84 -21.62 -21.94
CA GLN A 885 13.88 -22.25 -21.01
C GLN A 885 14.42 -23.52 -20.33
N HIS A 886 15.24 -24.31 -21.02
CA HIS A 886 15.73 -25.60 -20.49
C HIS A 886 16.97 -25.45 -19.60
N VAL A 887 17.61 -24.27 -19.58
CA VAL A 887 18.80 -23.99 -18.76
C VAL A 887 18.57 -24.24 -17.26
N ASP A 888 17.43 -23.81 -16.72
CA ASP A 888 17.07 -23.99 -15.29
C ASP A 888 16.79 -25.45 -14.88
N ARG A 889 16.68 -26.34 -15.88
CA ARG A 889 16.56 -27.80 -15.71
C ARG A 889 17.89 -28.50 -15.96
N ALA A 890 18.61 -28.11 -17.03
CA ALA A 890 19.94 -28.62 -17.35
C ALA A 890 20.96 -28.37 -16.24
N SER A 891 20.86 -27.25 -15.51
CA SER A 891 21.69 -26.94 -14.32
C SER A 891 21.56 -27.95 -13.17
N ARG A 892 20.52 -28.79 -13.18
CA ARG A 892 20.23 -29.81 -12.16
C ARG A 892 20.62 -31.23 -12.59
N VAL A 893 20.98 -31.40 -13.86
CA VAL A 893 21.34 -32.70 -14.44
C VAL A 893 22.83 -32.97 -14.21
N SER A 894 23.15 -34.02 -13.45
CA SER A 894 24.55 -34.40 -13.28
C SER A 894 25.00 -35.36 -14.38
N ALA A 895 25.95 -34.92 -15.19
CA ALA A 895 26.47 -35.68 -16.33
C ALA A 895 27.10 -37.02 -15.90
N GLU A 896 27.81 -37.03 -14.78
CA GLU A 896 28.47 -38.22 -14.24
C GLU A 896 27.44 -39.31 -13.84
N ASN A 897 26.27 -38.90 -13.33
CA ASN A 897 25.21 -39.84 -12.92
C ASN A 897 24.44 -40.39 -14.12
N LEU A 898 24.23 -39.60 -15.19
CA LEU A 898 23.71 -40.11 -16.46
C LEU A 898 24.63 -41.19 -17.04
N GLU A 899 25.94 -40.91 -17.12
CA GLU A 899 26.91 -41.85 -17.68
C GLU A 899 27.01 -43.14 -16.85
N LYS A 900 27.08 -43.04 -15.52
CA LYS A 900 27.05 -44.21 -14.60
C LYS A 900 25.81 -45.08 -14.80
N SER A 901 24.65 -44.47 -15.03
CA SER A 901 23.37 -45.17 -15.17
C SER A 901 23.25 -45.87 -16.53
N LEU A 902 23.66 -45.21 -17.62
CA LEU A 902 23.74 -45.85 -18.94
C LEU A 902 24.73 -47.02 -18.93
N ARG A 903 25.90 -46.86 -18.32
CA ARG A 903 26.89 -47.95 -18.12
C ARG A 903 26.39 -49.05 -17.17
N LEU A 904 25.37 -48.81 -16.33
CA LEU A 904 24.74 -49.86 -15.52
C LEU A 904 23.73 -50.65 -16.36
N MET A 905 22.84 -49.96 -17.06
CA MET A 905 21.85 -50.55 -17.97
C MET A 905 22.51 -51.42 -19.05
N GLU A 906 23.64 -50.96 -19.62
CA GLU A 906 24.48 -51.72 -20.56
C GLU A 906 24.94 -53.07 -19.98
N ARG A 907 25.56 -53.05 -18.80
CA ARG A 907 26.04 -54.27 -18.12
C ARG A 907 24.91 -55.21 -17.70
N GLN A 908 23.72 -54.67 -17.42
CA GLN A 908 22.52 -55.48 -17.13
C GLN A 908 21.96 -56.14 -18.41
N LEU A 909 21.98 -55.46 -19.55
CA LEU A 909 21.63 -56.03 -20.86
C LEU A 909 22.61 -57.14 -21.27
N GLU A 910 23.93 -56.88 -21.22
CA GLU A 910 24.93 -57.91 -21.51
C GLU A 910 24.77 -59.14 -20.59
N GLN A 911 24.45 -58.91 -19.31
CA GLN A 911 24.29 -60.00 -18.36
C GLN A 911 23.04 -60.82 -18.68
N LEU A 912 21.93 -60.17 -19.05
CA LEU A 912 20.72 -60.82 -19.54
C LEU A 912 21.01 -61.68 -20.78
N ASP A 913 21.82 -61.19 -21.72
CA ASP A 913 22.20 -61.94 -22.92
C ASP A 913 23.06 -63.17 -22.59
N ARG A 914 24.07 -63.00 -21.72
CA ARG A 914 24.90 -64.11 -21.22
C ARG A 914 24.06 -65.16 -20.49
N ASP A 915 23.11 -64.72 -19.66
CA ASP A 915 22.20 -65.63 -18.97
C ASP A 915 21.28 -66.36 -19.95
N LEU A 916 20.63 -65.66 -20.89
CA LEU A 916 19.76 -66.25 -21.92
C LEU A 916 20.46 -67.37 -22.72
N GLN A 917 21.73 -67.17 -23.12
CA GLN A 917 22.51 -68.21 -23.81
C GLN A 917 22.68 -69.49 -22.95
N THR A 918 22.85 -69.32 -21.64
CA THR A 918 23.01 -70.44 -20.69
C THR A 918 21.69 -71.11 -20.24
N PHE A 919 20.53 -70.57 -20.61
CA PHE A 919 19.20 -71.14 -20.31
C PHE A 919 18.67 -72.13 -21.38
N SER A 920 19.58 -72.71 -22.18
CA SER A 920 19.23 -73.54 -23.34
C SER A 920 18.31 -74.74 -23.02
N SER A 921 17.21 -74.85 -23.78
CA SER A 921 16.12 -75.83 -23.72
C SER A 921 15.26 -75.84 -22.43
N PRO A 922 13.96 -75.44 -22.51
CA PRO A 922 13.03 -75.66 -21.40
C PRO A 922 12.73 -77.17 -21.26
N GLN A 923 13.03 -77.73 -20.08
CA GLN A 923 12.67 -79.10 -19.72
C GLN A 923 11.35 -79.21 -18.96
N ASP A 924 10.76 -78.06 -18.60
CA ASP A 924 9.45 -77.92 -17.98
C ASP A 924 8.58 -77.10 -18.94
N GLN A 925 7.35 -77.53 -19.21
CA GLN A 925 6.42 -76.84 -20.11
C GLN A 925 5.91 -75.50 -19.54
N GLN A 926 6.08 -75.27 -18.24
CA GLN A 926 5.72 -74.02 -17.57
C GLN A 926 6.84 -72.95 -17.61
N ASP A 927 8.04 -73.29 -18.12
CA ASP A 927 9.19 -72.39 -18.15
C ASP A 927 9.15 -71.42 -19.35
N MET A 928 8.42 -70.31 -19.18
CA MET A 928 8.27 -69.25 -20.18
C MET A 928 9.39 -68.20 -20.15
N PHE A 929 10.39 -68.38 -19.28
CA PHE A 929 11.44 -67.38 -19.03
C PHE A 929 12.17 -66.96 -20.31
N THR A 930 12.71 -67.91 -21.08
CA THR A 930 13.46 -67.61 -22.30
C THR A 930 12.59 -66.85 -23.31
N THR A 931 11.34 -67.26 -23.50
CA THR A 931 10.39 -66.64 -24.43
C THR A 931 10.14 -65.17 -24.09
N LYS A 932 9.76 -64.86 -22.84
CA LYS A 932 9.49 -63.49 -22.39
C LYS A 932 10.78 -62.65 -22.31
N MET A 933 11.88 -63.21 -21.83
CA MET A 933 13.15 -62.49 -21.64
C MET A 933 13.90 -62.22 -22.95
N THR A 934 13.79 -63.07 -23.97
CA THR A 934 14.32 -62.76 -25.31
C THR A 934 13.53 -61.61 -25.96
N SER A 935 12.21 -61.59 -25.84
CA SER A 935 11.39 -60.47 -26.32
C SER A 935 11.74 -59.16 -25.61
N PHE A 936 11.89 -59.21 -24.27
CA PHE A 936 12.34 -58.07 -23.48
C PHE A 936 13.78 -57.62 -23.84
N SER A 937 14.76 -58.51 -24.00
CA SER A 937 16.13 -58.14 -24.41
C SER A 937 16.14 -57.38 -25.74
N GLN A 938 15.29 -57.75 -26.71
CA GLN A 938 15.18 -57.04 -27.98
C GLN A 938 14.65 -55.60 -27.79
N GLN A 939 13.52 -55.45 -27.10
CA GLN A 939 12.90 -54.15 -26.83
C GLN A 939 13.80 -53.24 -25.98
N ALA A 940 14.38 -53.77 -24.92
CA ALA A 940 15.24 -53.03 -23.99
C ALA A 940 16.54 -52.59 -24.67
N ARG A 941 17.11 -53.38 -25.57
CA ARG A 941 18.27 -52.98 -26.39
C ARG A 941 17.91 -51.84 -27.35
N GLU A 942 16.72 -51.85 -27.96
CA GLU A 942 16.27 -50.76 -28.83
C GLU A 942 16.09 -49.45 -28.04
N HIS A 943 15.48 -49.53 -26.85
CA HIS A 943 15.32 -48.38 -25.95
C HIS A 943 16.68 -47.84 -25.45
N TYR A 944 17.60 -48.73 -25.06
CA TYR A 944 18.96 -48.38 -24.66
C TYR A 944 19.75 -47.72 -25.80
N GLN A 945 19.70 -48.26 -27.02
CA GLN A 945 20.37 -47.67 -28.19
C GLN A 945 19.86 -46.26 -28.49
N LYS A 946 18.55 -46.00 -28.36
CA LYS A 946 17.98 -44.65 -28.48
C LYS A 946 18.57 -43.70 -27.41
N LEU A 947 18.66 -44.13 -26.16
CA LEU A 947 19.28 -43.32 -25.09
C LEU A 947 20.76 -43.04 -25.34
N VAL A 948 21.54 -44.03 -25.80
CA VAL A 948 22.97 -43.87 -26.13
C VAL A 948 23.17 -42.86 -27.26
N ILE A 949 22.35 -42.90 -28.31
CA ILE A 949 22.37 -41.92 -29.40
C ILE A 949 22.04 -40.52 -28.88
N MET A 950 21.00 -40.38 -28.04
CA MET A 950 20.61 -39.09 -27.44
C MET A 950 21.69 -38.52 -26.51
N HIS A 951 22.38 -39.37 -25.74
CA HIS A 951 23.50 -39.00 -24.86
C HIS A 951 24.77 -38.64 -25.66
N SER A 952 25.06 -39.36 -26.74
CA SER A 952 26.16 -39.03 -27.65
C SER A 952 25.93 -37.67 -28.33
N ASN A 953 24.70 -37.39 -28.76
CA ASN A 953 24.31 -36.08 -29.29
C ASN A 953 24.41 -34.97 -28.23
N MET A 954 23.98 -35.24 -26.98
CA MET A 954 24.12 -34.33 -25.85
C MET A 954 25.59 -33.91 -25.63
N ALA A 955 26.49 -34.88 -25.59
CA ALA A 955 27.92 -34.64 -25.43
C ALA A 955 28.50 -33.86 -26.63
N ALA A 956 28.09 -34.17 -27.86
CA ALA A 956 28.52 -33.45 -29.05
C ALA A 956 28.03 -31.99 -29.08
N LEU A 957 26.75 -31.74 -28.76
CA LEU A 957 26.20 -30.37 -28.65
C LEU A 957 26.90 -29.57 -27.56
N TYR A 958 27.17 -30.18 -26.39
CA TYR A 958 27.91 -29.52 -25.32
C TYR A 958 29.34 -29.13 -25.74
N GLN A 959 30.11 -30.05 -26.35
CA GLN A 959 31.46 -29.73 -26.85
C GLN A 959 31.43 -28.65 -27.96
N ASN A 960 30.45 -28.71 -28.86
CA ASN A 960 30.26 -27.68 -29.88
C ASN A 960 29.93 -26.31 -29.26
N MET A 961 29.15 -26.27 -28.17
CA MET A 961 28.81 -25.04 -27.44
C MET A 961 30.04 -24.47 -26.70
N LEU A 962 30.81 -25.31 -26.00
CA LEU A 962 32.06 -24.90 -25.37
C LEU A 962 33.04 -24.30 -26.38
N GLN A 963 33.22 -24.94 -27.54
CA GLN A 963 34.07 -24.42 -28.62
C GLN A 963 33.58 -23.07 -29.15
N TYR A 964 32.27 -22.87 -29.26
CA TYR A 964 31.67 -21.64 -29.78
C TYR A 964 31.83 -20.43 -28.84
N PHE A 965 31.76 -20.65 -27.53
CA PHE A 965 32.01 -19.62 -26.51
C PHE A 965 33.45 -19.61 -25.98
N ALA A 966 34.38 -20.35 -26.62
CA ALA A 966 35.79 -20.48 -26.25
C ALA A 966 36.07 -20.94 -24.79
N ILE A 967 35.18 -21.77 -24.22
CA ILE A 967 35.27 -22.29 -22.86
C ILE A 967 36.12 -23.57 -22.85
N GLU A 968 37.05 -23.71 -21.89
CA GLU A 968 37.91 -24.90 -21.76
C GLU A 968 37.14 -26.10 -21.16
N PRO A 969 37.00 -27.25 -21.86
CA PRO A 969 36.24 -28.41 -21.37
C PRO A 969 36.77 -29.11 -20.10
N LYS A 970 37.90 -28.64 -19.56
CA LYS A 970 38.51 -29.14 -18.31
C LYS A 970 38.26 -28.21 -17.11
N LYS A 971 37.66 -27.04 -17.32
CA LYS A 971 37.42 -26.03 -16.27
C LYS A 971 35.97 -25.98 -15.79
N THR A 972 35.02 -26.52 -16.56
CA THR A 972 33.59 -26.38 -16.28
C THR A 972 32.81 -27.64 -16.71
N SER A 973 32.11 -28.25 -15.76
CA SER A 973 31.15 -29.33 -15.99
C SER A 973 29.82 -28.81 -16.58
N ILE A 974 28.97 -29.73 -17.04
CA ILE A 974 27.68 -29.39 -17.66
C ILE A 974 26.78 -28.67 -16.63
N GLU A 975 26.69 -29.24 -15.44
CA GLU A 975 25.93 -28.71 -14.32
C GLU A 975 26.44 -27.33 -13.86
N GLU A 976 27.76 -27.09 -13.82
CA GLU A 976 28.33 -25.78 -13.47
C GLU A 976 28.00 -24.69 -14.50
N LEU A 977 28.19 -24.96 -15.80
CA LEU A 977 27.96 -23.94 -16.85
C LEU A 977 26.48 -23.55 -16.94
N PHE A 978 25.57 -24.52 -16.89
CA PHE A 978 24.14 -24.21 -16.87
C PHE A 978 23.69 -23.61 -15.53
N THR A 979 24.37 -23.89 -14.41
CA THR A 979 24.13 -23.20 -13.13
C THR A 979 24.48 -21.71 -13.23
N ASP A 980 25.62 -21.34 -13.80
CA ASP A 980 25.98 -19.92 -14.00
C ASP A 980 25.00 -19.21 -14.95
N LEU A 981 24.58 -19.86 -16.04
CA LEU A 981 23.59 -19.28 -16.96
C LEU A 981 22.18 -19.16 -16.33
N SER A 982 21.76 -20.16 -15.54
CA SER A 982 20.52 -20.14 -14.75
C SER A 982 20.53 -19.00 -13.71
N ASN A 983 21.62 -18.88 -12.96
CA ASN A 983 21.84 -17.78 -12.02
C ASN A 983 21.79 -16.42 -12.73
N PHE A 984 22.47 -16.27 -13.87
CA PHE A 984 22.46 -15.02 -14.62
C PHE A 984 21.06 -14.66 -15.17
N ARG A 985 20.34 -15.62 -15.76
CA ARG A 985 18.95 -15.46 -16.22
C ARG A 985 18.06 -14.93 -15.08
N ALA A 986 18.14 -15.56 -13.91
CA ALA A 986 17.39 -15.16 -12.72
C ALA A 986 17.78 -13.76 -12.20
N MET A 987 19.07 -13.45 -12.14
CA MET A 987 19.57 -12.14 -11.68
C MET A 987 19.21 -11.01 -12.65
N PHE A 988 19.21 -11.25 -13.97
CA PHE A 988 18.79 -10.26 -14.96
C PHE A 988 17.27 -10.01 -14.88
N ALA A 989 16.46 -11.07 -14.81
CA ALA A 989 15.00 -10.93 -14.66
C ALA A 989 14.62 -10.19 -13.36
N GLN A 990 15.37 -10.42 -12.27
CA GLN A 990 15.20 -9.68 -11.03
C GLN A 990 15.61 -8.20 -11.17
N ALA A 991 16.72 -7.89 -11.88
CA ALA A 991 17.15 -6.52 -12.11
C ALA A 991 16.15 -5.70 -12.95
N VAL A 992 15.54 -6.29 -13.98
CA VAL A 992 14.41 -5.68 -14.73
C VAL A 992 13.26 -5.34 -13.78
N LYS A 993 12.88 -6.27 -12.89
CA LYS A 993 11.80 -6.06 -11.92
C LYS A 993 12.12 -4.99 -10.86
N GLU A 994 13.38 -4.89 -10.44
CA GLU A 994 13.84 -3.84 -9.52
C GLU A 994 13.88 -2.46 -10.19
N ASN A 995 14.29 -2.37 -11.47
CA ASN A 995 14.23 -1.14 -12.26
C ASN A 995 12.79 -0.59 -12.36
N VAL A 996 11.82 -1.44 -12.74
CA VAL A 996 10.40 -1.05 -12.84
C VAL A 996 9.89 -0.50 -11.51
N LYS A 997 10.14 -1.22 -10.40
CA LYS A 997 9.74 -0.78 -9.05
C LYS A 997 10.41 0.54 -8.63
N GLN A 998 11.67 0.76 -8.98
CA GLN A 998 12.36 2.02 -8.70
C GLN A 998 11.73 3.18 -9.51
N ARG A 999 11.46 2.97 -10.80
CA ARG A 999 10.83 3.96 -11.70
C ARG A 999 9.42 4.36 -11.21
N GLU A 1000 8.63 3.39 -10.74
CA GLU A 1000 7.33 3.63 -10.09
C GLU A 1000 7.46 4.45 -8.80
N ALA A 1001 8.42 4.12 -7.94
CA ALA A 1001 8.64 4.82 -6.68
C ALA A 1001 9.13 6.27 -6.89
N GLU A 1002 10.00 6.51 -7.87
CA GLU A 1002 10.48 7.84 -8.22
C GLU A 1002 9.35 8.71 -8.82
N GLU A 1003 8.49 8.14 -9.67
CA GLU A 1003 7.30 8.83 -10.20
C GLU A 1003 6.25 9.11 -9.09
N LYS A 1004 6.04 8.17 -8.14
CA LYS A 1004 5.18 8.38 -6.96
C LYS A 1004 5.71 9.56 -6.12
N GLN A 1005 7.01 9.60 -5.83
CA GLN A 1005 7.64 10.71 -5.11
C GLN A 1005 7.56 12.04 -5.88
N ARG A 1006 7.77 12.03 -7.20
CA ARG A 1006 7.67 13.23 -8.05
C ARG A 1006 6.25 13.81 -8.02
N ARG A 1007 5.22 12.97 -8.13
CA ARG A 1007 3.81 13.37 -8.01
C ARG A 1007 3.50 13.96 -6.63
N ALA A 1008 3.94 13.30 -5.55
CA ALA A 1008 3.74 13.78 -4.19
C ALA A 1008 4.38 15.17 -3.94
N ARG A 1009 5.61 15.41 -4.44
CA ARG A 1009 6.25 16.73 -4.36
C ARG A 1009 5.46 17.82 -5.11
N VAL A 1010 5.04 17.54 -6.35
CA VAL A 1010 4.25 18.49 -7.14
C VAL A 1010 2.89 18.79 -6.51
N ALA A 1011 2.24 17.77 -5.92
CA ALA A 1011 0.99 17.95 -5.17
C ALA A 1011 1.21 18.84 -3.94
N LYS A 1012 2.25 18.56 -3.14
CA LYS A 1012 2.59 19.35 -1.94
C LYS A 1012 2.94 20.81 -2.27
N GLU A 1013 3.78 21.05 -3.27
CA GLU A 1013 4.11 22.40 -3.76
C GLU A 1013 2.87 23.16 -4.27
N LYS A 1014 1.92 22.46 -4.89
CA LYS A 1014 0.65 23.04 -5.32
C LYS A 1014 -0.23 23.40 -4.12
N ALA A 1015 -0.41 22.50 -3.17
CA ALA A 1015 -1.22 22.71 -1.97
C ALA A 1015 -0.67 23.86 -1.10
N GLU A 1016 0.67 23.92 -0.93
CA GLU A 1016 1.33 25.01 -0.22
C GLU A 1016 1.14 26.36 -0.92
N ARG A 1017 1.25 26.41 -2.26
CA ARG A 1017 0.96 27.61 -3.06
C ARG A 1017 -0.50 28.06 -2.94
N GLU A 1018 -1.45 27.12 -2.96
CA GLU A 1018 -2.88 27.44 -2.76
C GLU A 1018 -3.15 27.96 -1.34
N LYS A 1019 -2.52 27.38 -0.29
CA LYS A 1019 -2.60 27.91 1.08
C LYS A 1019 -2.06 29.34 1.18
N GLN A 1020 -0.88 29.60 0.60
CA GLN A 1020 -0.29 30.94 0.55
C GLN A 1020 -1.20 31.93 -0.21
N GLU A 1021 -1.84 31.54 -1.31
CA GLU A 1021 -2.79 32.42 -2.02
C GLU A 1021 -4.05 32.71 -1.18
N ARG A 1022 -4.59 31.73 -0.45
CA ARG A 1022 -5.72 31.94 0.49
C ARG A 1022 -5.33 32.94 1.58
N GLN A 1023 -4.17 32.77 2.23
CA GLN A 1023 -3.69 33.68 3.28
C GLN A 1023 -3.42 35.10 2.74
N LEU A 1024 -2.80 35.23 1.55
CA LEU A 1024 -2.60 36.52 0.87
C LEU A 1024 -3.88 37.20 0.35
N LYS A 1025 -5.03 36.51 0.36
CA LYS A 1025 -6.36 37.11 0.15
C LYS A 1025 -7.00 37.55 1.47
N LYS A 1026 -6.94 36.70 2.50
CA LYS A 1026 -7.39 36.99 3.87
C LYS A 1026 -6.73 38.27 4.39
N LYS A 1027 -5.40 38.39 4.25
CA LYS A 1027 -4.64 39.60 4.61
C LYS A 1027 -5.06 40.85 3.83
N ARG A 1028 -5.23 40.76 2.51
CA ARG A 1028 -5.63 41.91 1.68
C ARG A 1028 -7.07 42.40 1.92
N LEU A 1029 -7.98 41.53 2.36
CA LEU A 1029 -9.32 41.94 2.80
C LEU A 1029 -9.29 42.73 4.12
N LEU A 1030 -8.25 42.54 4.94
CA LEU A 1030 -8.00 43.33 6.14
C LEU A 1030 -7.29 44.65 5.79
N GLU A 1031 -6.17 44.57 5.06
CA GLU A 1031 -5.34 45.73 4.67
C GLU A 1031 -6.15 46.82 3.95
N VAL A 1032 -6.93 46.44 2.92
CA VAL A 1032 -7.75 47.40 2.13
C VAL A 1032 -8.79 48.14 2.98
N ASN A 1033 -9.29 47.52 4.07
CA ASN A 1033 -10.22 48.13 5.03
C ASN A 1033 -9.52 49.00 6.10
N THR A 1034 -8.18 48.99 6.16
CA THR A 1034 -7.38 49.76 7.15
C THR A 1034 -6.56 50.90 6.56
N GLU A 1035 -6.36 50.93 5.24
CA GLU A 1035 -5.48 51.91 4.56
C GLU A 1035 -6.22 53.06 3.84
N ASN A 1036 -7.54 52.94 3.58
CA ASN A 1036 -8.25 53.86 2.69
C ASN A 1036 -9.15 54.90 3.37
N ASP A 1037 -9.78 54.56 4.49
CA ASP A 1037 -10.55 55.49 5.34
C ASP A 1037 -10.43 55.01 6.80
N GLU A 1038 -9.83 55.82 7.69
CA GLU A 1038 -9.53 55.44 9.08
C GLU A 1038 -10.77 55.50 10.02
N THR A 1039 -11.96 55.77 9.47
CA THR A 1039 -13.27 55.92 10.14
C THR A 1039 -14.36 55.15 9.38
N GLY A 1040 -15.34 54.62 10.11
CA GLY A 1040 -16.34 53.70 9.56
C GLY A 1040 -15.86 52.24 9.53
N VAL A 1041 -14.72 51.94 10.16
CA VAL A 1041 -14.07 50.62 10.17
C VAL A 1041 -15.02 49.54 10.71
N MET A 1042 -15.62 49.79 11.87
CA MET A 1042 -16.54 48.83 12.51
C MET A 1042 -17.80 48.60 11.65
N ASP A 1043 -18.43 49.65 11.15
CA ASP A 1043 -19.65 49.49 10.34
C ASP A 1043 -19.36 48.83 8.97
N SER A 1044 -18.20 49.10 8.37
CA SER A 1044 -17.74 48.42 7.15
C SER A 1044 -17.50 46.92 7.36
N LEU A 1045 -16.91 46.54 8.50
CA LEU A 1045 -16.77 45.14 8.91
C LEU A 1045 -18.13 44.49 9.15
N LEU A 1046 -19.09 45.21 9.76
CA LEU A 1046 -20.46 44.73 9.95
C LEU A 1046 -21.20 44.57 8.62
N GLU A 1047 -20.97 45.40 7.61
CA GLU A 1047 -21.53 45.21 6.25
C GLU A 1047 -20.88 44.02 5.52
N ALA A 1048 -19.55 43.84 5.64
CA ALA A 1048 -18.84 42.68 5.11
C ALA A 1048 -19.32 41.36 5.75
N LEU A 1049 -19.61 41.38 7.06
CA LEU A 1049 -20.29 40.31 7.79
C LEU A 1049 -21.72 40.08 7.28
N GLN A 1050 -22.54 41.14 7.18
CA GLN A 1050 -23.96 41.07 6.79
C GLN A 1050 -24.16 40.51 5.37
N SER A 1051 -23.32 40.94 4.43
CA SER A 1051 -23.30 40.45 3.04
C SER A 1051 -22.65 39.06 2.88
N GLY A 1052 -22.01 38.54 3.93
CA GLY A 1052 -21.18 37.33 3.87
C GLY A 1052 -19.92 37.47 3.01
N ALA A 1053 -19.55 38.70 2.64
CA ALA A 1053 -18.34 38.99 1.87
C ALA A 1053 -17.06 38.75 2.68
N ALA A 1054 -17.12 38.91 4.01
CA ALA A 1054 -16.04 38.54 4.93
C ALA A 1054 -15.70 37.04 4.91
N PHE A 1055 -16.62 36.20 4.41
CA PHE A 1055 -16.52 34.73 4.43
C PHE A 1055 -16.38 34.08 3.05
N ARG A 1056 -16.38 34.84 1.93
CA ARG A 1056 -16.47 34.28 0.57
C ARG A 1056 -15.38 34.77 -0.37
N ASP A 1057 -14.58 33.85 -0.92
CA ASP A 1057 -13.60 34.18 -1.98
C ASP A 1057 -14.34 34.65 -3.25
N ARG A 1058 -14.16 35.93 -3.60
CA ARG A 1058 -14.95 36.66 -4.60
C ARG A 1058 -14.91 36.06 -6.03
N ARG A 1059 -14.04 35.08 -6.31
CA ARG A 1059 -13.88 34.47 -7.65
C ARG A 1059 -14.70 33.20 -7.91
N LYS A 1060 -15.33 32.55 -6.90
CA LYS A 1060 -16.21 31.36 -7.13
C LYS A 1060 -17.61 31.71 -7.70
N ARG A 1061 -17.80 32.87 -8.34
CA ARG A 1061 -19.02 33.16 -9.13
C ARG A 1061 -18.96 32.46 -10.49
N ALA A 1062 -19.34 31.18 -10.51
CA ALA A 1062 -19.84 30.57 -11.74
C ALA A 1062 -21.03 31.40 -12.28
N PRO A 1063 -21.19 31.58 -13.60
CA PRO A 1063 -22.32 32.31 -14.15
C PRO A 1063 -23.64 31.59 -13.85
N ARG A 1064 -24.55 32.23 -13.11
CA ARG A 1064 -25.93 31.75 -13.03
C ARG A 1064 -26.59 31.88 -14.41
N PRO A 1065 -27.22 30.83 -14.95
CA PRO A 1065 -28.22 31.00 -16.00
C PRO A 1065 -29.31 31.96 -15.53
N ARG A 1066 -29.91 32.73 -16.46
CA ARG A 1066 -31.09 33.56 -16.15
C ARG A 1066 -32.33 32.69 -16.02
N ASP A 1067 -33.23 33.09 -15.14
CA ASP A 1067 -34.45 32.36 -14.82
C ASP A 1067 -35.42 32.20 -16.00
N GLY A 1068 -35.88 30.97 -16.20
CA GLY A 1068 -37.20 30.69 -16.79
C GLY A 1068 -38.25 30.54 -15.67
N PRO A 1069 -39.55 30.73 -15.94
CA PRO A 1069 -40.56 30.84 -14.90
C PRO A 1069 -40.80 29.52 -14.13
N VAL A 1070 -41.02 29.67 -12.83
CA VAL A 1070 -41.21 28.57 -11.86
C VAL A 1070 -42.48 27.77 -12.14
N GLN A 1071 -42.37 26.44 -12.15
CA GLN A 1071 -43.43 25.56 -11.67
C GLN A 1071 -42.96 24.83 -10.40
N SER A 1072 -43.85 24.74 -9.41
CA SER A 1072 -43.53 24.35 -8.04
C SER A 1072 -43.84 22.90 -7.74
N PHE A 1073 -42.88 22.13 -7.25
CA PHE A 1073 -43.13 20.92 -6.47
C PHE A 1073 -42.14 20.77 -5.30
N SER A 1074 -42.59 20.11 -4.24
CA SER A 1074 -41.93 20.02 -2.94
C SER A 1074 -40.89 18.90 -2.86
N PRO A 1075 -39.90 18.97 -1.95
CA PRO A 1075 -38.97 17.87 -1.72
C PRO A 1075 -39.65 16.72 -0.95
N SER A 1076 -39.60 15.51 -1.50
CA SER A 1076 -39.96 14.26 -0.81
C SER A 1076 -38.79 13.27 -0.91
N ALA A 1077 -38.51 12.58 0.20
CA ALA A 1077 -37.34 11.70 0.34
C ALA A 1077 -37.54 10.32 -0.32
N GLN A 1078 -36.60 9.39 -0.04
CA GLN A 1078 -36.50 7.99 -0.49
C GLN A 1078 -35.81 7.78 -1.84
N GLY A 1079 -34.48 7.63 -1.80
CA GLY A 1079 -33.71 7.05 -2.90
C GLY A 1079 -33.96 5.54 -2.97
N HIS A 1080 -34.76 5.11 -3.95
CA HIS A 1080 -34.98 3.70 -4.23
C HIS A 1080 -33.82 3.06 -5.03
N ILE A 1081 -33.61 1.78 -4.81
CA ILE A 1081 -32.61 0.94 -5.49
C ILE A 1081 -32.87 0.93 -7.00
N LEU A 1082 -31.86 1.30 -7.79
CA LEU A 1082 -31.92 1.20 -9.26
C LEU A 1082 -31.47 -0.20 -9.73
N ARG A 1083 -32.35 -0.87 -10.46
CA ARG A 1083 -31.95 -1.91 -11.44
C ARG A 1083 -31.54 -1.24 -12.76
N PRO A 1084 -30.70 -1.87 -13.59
CA PRO A 1084 -30.40 -1.36 -14.93
C PRO A 1084 -31.67 -1.33 -15.79
N SER A 1085 -31.85 -0.25 -16.56
CA SER A 1085 -32.85 -0.24 -17.64
C SER A 1085 -32.19 -0.73 -18.92
N THR A 1086 -32.81 -1.71 -19.57
CA THR A 1086 -32.54 -2.01 -20.98
C THR A 1086 -33.06 -0.87 -21.86
N TYR A 1087 -32.42 -0.66 -23.01
CA TYR A 1087 -32.95 0.20 -24.07
C TYR A 1087 -33.97 -0.57 -24.92
N GLU A 1088 -35.08 0.08 -25.25
CA GLU A 1088 -35.82 -0.14 -26.50
C GLU A 1088 -36.12 1.22 -27.12
N ASP A 1089 -36.02 1.33 -28.45
CA ASP A 1089 -36.41 2.52 -29.19
C ASP A 1089 -37.27 2.14 -30.42
N THR A 1090 -38.52 2.60 -30.36
CA THR A 1090 -39.57 2.75 -31.39
C THR A 1090 -39.94 1.59 -32.37
N PRO A 1091 -41.21 1.54 -32.86
CA PRO A 1091 -41.77 0.28 -33.41
C PRO A 1091 -42.18 0.31 -34.90
N GLN A 1092 -42.07 -0.83 -35.61
CA GLN A 1092 -42.74 -1.06 -36.91
C GLN A 1092 -43.43 -2.44 -37.06
N ARG A 1093 -44.65 -2.51 -36.51
CA ARG A 1093 -45.89 -2.98 -37.18
C ARG A 1093 -45.78 -4.10 -38.25
N VAL A 1094 -45.95 -5.37 -37.85
CA VAL A 1094 -46.60 -6.43 -38.67
C VAL A 1094 -47.58 -7.23 -37.78
N SER A 1095 -48.61 -7.84 -38.37
CA SER A 1095 -49.77 -8.46 -37.70
C SER A 1095 -49.73 -10.02 -37.67
N PRO A 1096 -50.58 -10.73 -36.89
CA PRO A 1096 -50.18 -11.99 -36.25
C PRO A 1096 -50.84 -13.28 -36.76
N THR A 1097 -50.35 -14.42 -36.25
CA THR A 1097 -51.09 -15.70 -36.07
C THR A 1097 -50.77 -16.24 -34.65
N SER A 1098 -51.76 -16.56 -33.80
CA SER A 1098 -52.43 -17.88 -33.63
C SER A 1098 -51.49 -18.98 -33.11
N GLN A 1099 -51.72 -19.70 -31.99
CA GLN A 1099 -52.96 -19.93 -31.20
C GLN A 1099 -52.72 -20.10 -29.66
N ARG A 1100 -53.82 -20.19 -28.88
CA ARG A 1100 -53.95 -20.72 -27.49
C ARG A 1100 -53.94 -22.27 -27.48
N PRO A 1101 -54.11 -23.03 -26.35
CA PRO A 1101 -54.34 -22.68 -24.92
C PRO A 1101 -53.29 -23.29 -23.93
N ILE A 1102 -53.08 -22.77 -22.72
CA ILE A 1102 -53.84 -22.95 -21.46
C ILE A 1102 -54.14 -24.42 -21.07
N LEU A 1103 -53.55 -24.91 -19.97
CA LEU A 1103 -54.18 -25.88 -19.04
C LEU A 1103 -53.44 -25.94 -17.67
N LYS A 1104 -54.22 -25.77 -16.59
CA LYS A 1104 -54.02 -26.31 -15.22
C LYS A 1104 -55.22 -27.25 -14.97
N PRO A 1105 -55.31 -28.09 -13.90
CA PRO A 1105 -54.42 -28.28 -12.74
C PRO A 1105 -54.11 -29.77 -12.41
N SER A 1106 -53.35 -30.03 -11.34
CA SER A 1106 -53.68 -31.07 -10.32
C SER A 1106 -52.83 -30.84 -9.05
N ASN A 1107 -53.10 -31.60 -7.97
CA ASN A 1107 -52.60 -31.36 -6.62
C ASN A 1107 -52.19 -32.68 -5.94
N HIS A 1108 -51.37 -32.59 -4.88
CA HIS A 1108 -50.79 -33.67 -4.05
C HIS A 1108 -49.73 -34.55 -4.76
N GLY A 1109 -48.67 -35.06 -4.11
CA GLY A 1109 -48.14 -34.75 -2.77
C GLY A 1109 -47.72 -35.99 -1.97
N ASN A 1110 -46.43 -36.13 -1.64
CA ASN A 1110 -45.93 -36.82 -0.43
C ASN A 1110 -44.40 -36.72 -0.25
N HIS A 1111 -43.97 -36.74 1.03
CA HIS A 1111 -42.64 -37.08 1.58
C HIS A 1111 -41.39 -36.88 0.69
N LYS A 1112 -40.55 -35.87 0.95
CA LYS A 1112 -39.75 -35.71 2.19
C LYS A 1112 -39.33 -34.27 2.44
#